data_AF-A0A3D9JRW5-F1
#
_entry.id   AF-A0A3D9JRW5-F1
#
_cell.length_a   1.000
_cell.length_b   1.000
_cell.length_c   1.000
_cell.angle_alpha   90.00
_cell.angle_beta   90.00
_cell.angle_gamma   90.00
#
_symmetry.space_group_name_H-M   'P 1'
#
loop_
_entity.id
_entity.type
_entity.pdbx_description
1 polymer ?
#
loop_
_entity_poly.entity_id
_entity_poly.type
_entity_poly.pdbx_seq_one_letter_code
_entity_poly.pdbx_strand_id
1 'polypeptide(L)'
;MFIKLARVTLVIALLFSVWGGAGEDFGSYSKAYASGTSPVQLDLSPYFNNDAFSYDANRSNGDLDGNGNTISADLVQVNPIYAGAPFTLGPLSDGSQNNIKPGGQIIELDDEPYNSIRVLGAASGTDETGYSSGKFTFVYADGTTSEETLLMLDYRSQSAFDLENQQTVQTMTHHHSKTADIMENARLYQYNLSPEPGKKLDKLILPNNAQLNIFAMTLFVGISVDLFSEYNHDGFSYDTDTHPWRNRKIGDGAYDSLAGSGKTYSANLVHRINALDGVSYSLGLFEDAYDNAVAAVGQTIPLRRDNYSSVQVAGSATAGDKTGTFRILYTDGTYDDMSVTMKDWATANPSGQHILQTLNHRHTGPRGSGSDESVTNYIFVYELAVDTAKSVSGIVLPNEWNMHILAMTLLPGPTGGVVPPAPDPRVMPLTLPSEDVPVAMYSVTDFGAVANDLIDDTAAFQQALDAAAFYGGGVVFAPAGRYVFEGHLSVPELVTLRGEWQNPEQGGLGTGTILMSYENKGNENGAAFISTKQSSTVRDVTIWYPEQDDIGNIQAYPWTIAADLTTRIGPTLKNITLINSYKGFNLFLAACSYSKNIYGTVLKQGFEIDKIGDILRMETVHLRPKYWADSGLGTPPTESSIMAYQRANGTGVVQKKNDWGYMYDVFLEGYGIGLLVEEGIYGKYNGQIQKLRTENGKIGIKLADPSGAGITISNSTINTTGSDGISVEAPSTFDEEAVVFFNSTTFGSPDGIPVKMDGAGTLSFAHATFSDWGSGRAVEASDGTLIITSSVFGVDQPEVWLGSGVSSLTMVGNEFAGNSPDVHSLSSGDIKFNNDARTAFSPQLPAGDPLIPANRKPSTSNFFNVKKAPYNAEADGTTDDTGAIQDALDDAGTAGGGTVYLPAGRYNIAGHLSVPGNVELRGVSDGPYHYGSKRKGTVLLASENQGDESGDPFLALGQDAGVRGLSVFYPIQNFSAPIAYPATIQGNGAGAYVKDVTLPDSYTGIKMNEGDYLIDYVRGVALKTFIDLDGVNGDPGYIRNLMNTVGDWQDAGREDNAPRINWWMNTPSTMATGIRIHNTSHVNVFQSFSYGVGYGIGISGNSSDIQVYGFGADNAEHGVELGGSGTNINFINTQLTAIGGGNKRYINTAHTFTGDVKFFNTIAWAAQNGSQFNGPGSVTLQQYHDTYSGNPYRIRHISGKLWLDSSVFPQVSDQVYISLGAEDAAIFANVGVNGLQVHNDLGDPDVWMNIRK
;
A
#
# COMPACT_ATOMS: atom_id res chain seq x y z
N MET A 1 4.33 -51.36 24.93
CA MET A 1 5.28 -50.52 25.69
C MET A 1 5.85 -49.50 24.71
N PHE A 2 5.42 -48.25 24.61
CA PHE A 2 4.26 -47.55 25.17
C PHE A 2 3.88 -46.44 24.16
N ILE A 3 2.76 -46.62 23.45
CA ILE A 3 1.65 -45.64 23.36
C ILE A 3 2.11 -44.17 23.58
N LYS A 4 2.76 -43.56 22.56
CA LYS A 4 2.97 -42.10 22.48
C LYS A 4 3.53 -41.57 21.14
N LEU A 5 3.51 -42.35 20.05
CA LEU A 5 3.98 -41.87 18.73
C LEU A 5 2.83 -41.72 17.74
N ALA A 6 2.80 -40.57 17.07
CA ALA A 6 2.31 -40.37 15.70
C ALA A 6 0.79 -40.29 15.43
N ARG A 7 -0.07 -40.11 16.44
CA ARG A 7 -1.51 -39.78 16.27
C ARG A 7 -1.88 -38.31 16.52
N VAL A 8 -0.92 -37.38 16.54
CA VAL A 8 -1.18 -35.94 16.79
C VAL A 8 -0.66 -35.01 15.67
N THR A 9 0.19 -35.48 14.76
CA THR A 9 0.79 -34.65 13.69
C THR A 9 -0.07 -34.55 12.42
N LEU A 10 -1.02 -35.46 12.19
CA LEU A 10 -1.71 -35.58 10.89
C LEU A 10 -3.19 -35.15 10.90
N VAL A 11 -3.71 -34.64 12.04
CA VAL A 11 -5.10 -34.14 12.16
C VAL A 11 -5.16 -32.69 12.69
N ILE A 12 -4.01 -32.12 13.09
CA ILE A 12 -3.90 -30.74 13.59
C ILE A 12 -3.32 -29.79 12.52
N ALA A 13 -2.54 -30.26 11.54
CA ALA A 13 -2.15 -29.44 10.38
C ALA A 13 -3.37 -28.99 9.53
N LEU A 14 -4.49 -29.70 9.64
CA LEU A 14 -5.81 -29.35 9.08
C LEU A 14 -6.63 -28.36 9.94
N LEU A 15 -6.07 -27.87 11.05
CA LEU A 15 -6.63 -26.81 11.91
C LEU A 15 -5.74 -25.55 11.99
N PHE A 16 -4.56 -25.52 11.36
CA PHE A 16 -3.58 -24.44 11.53
C PHE A 16 -3.38 -23.50 10.32
N SER A 17 -3.99 -23.73 9.15
CA SER A 17 -4.04 -22.75 8.05
C SER A 17 -5.42 -22.09 7.87
N VAL A 18 -6.36 -22.36 8.78
CA VAL A 18 -7.68 -21.69 8.91
C VAL A 18 -7.55 -20.31 9.57
N TRP A 19 -6.47 -19.59 9.26
CA TRP A 19 -6.27 -18.18 9.57
C TRP A 19 -5.80 -17.42 8.32
N GLY A 20 -6.41 -17.75 7.17
CA GLY A 20 -6.66 -16.76 6.13
C GLY A 20 -7.74 -15.80 6.63
N GLY A 21 -7.31 -14.67 7.18
CA GLY A 21 -8.09 -13.42 7.24
C GLY A 21 -9.49 -13.46 7.85
N ALA A 22 -9.76 -14.26 8.88
CA ALA A 22 -10.86 -13.96 9.80
C ALA A 22 -10.33 -13.00 10.87
N GLY A 23 -11.06 -11.92 11.17
CA GLY A 23 -10.65 -10.93 12.17
C GLY A 23 -10.49 -11.54 13.57
N GLU A 24 -9.25 -11.75 14.00
CA GLU A 24 -8.87 -11.45 15.37
C GLU A 24 -8.25 -10.07 15.33
N ASP A 25 -8.98 -9.16 15.96
CA ASP A 25 -8.56 -7.84 16.37
C ASP A 25 -7.43 -8.02 17.42
N PHE A 26 -6.27 -8.51 16.99
CA PHE A 26 -5.04 -8.14 17.67
C PHE A 26 -4.87 -6.68 17.31
N GLY A 27 -5.32 -5.82 18.22
CA GLY A 27 -5.08 -4.39 18.19
C GLY A 27 -3.58 -4.17 18.04
N SER A 28 -3.12 -4.12 16.80
CA SER A 28 -1.82 -3.62 16.44
C SER A 28 -1.89 -2.15 16.81
N TYR A 29 -1.32 -1.81 17.97
CA TYR A 29 -1.01 -0.45 18.32
C TYR A 29 0.01 0.05 17.30
N SER A 30 -0.50 0.42 16.13
CA SER A 30 0.22 1.15 15.11
C SER A 30 0.40 2.57 15.60
N LYS A 31 1.57 3.14 15.32
CA LYS A 31 1.84 4.57 15.32
C LYS A 31 0.91 5.25 14.30
N ALA A 32 -0.35 5.43 14.67
CA ALA A 32 -1.24 6.35 14.01
C ALA A 32 -0.74 7.76 14.34
N TYR A 33 0.21 8.26 13.55
CA TYR A 33 0.41 9.70 13.48
C TYR A 33 -0.82 10.27 12.78
N ALA A 34 -1.79 10.74 13.55
CA ALA A 34 -2.79 11.65 13.06
C ALA A 34 -2.06 12.80 12.33
N SER A 35 -2.53 13.15 11.13
CA SER A 35 -2.11 14.37 10.45
C SER A 35 -2.40 15.54 11.39
N GLY A 36 -1.38 16.07 12.06
CA GLY A 36 -1.49 17.32 12.79
C GLY A 36 -1.90 18.41 11.83
N THR A 37 -3.17 18.81 11.91
CA THR A 37 -3.72 19.99 11.29
C THR A 37 -3.37 21.20 12.16
N SER A 38 -3.05 22.33 11.52
CA SER A 38 -2.93 23.60 12.22
C SER A 38 -4.25 23.93 12.93
N PRO A 39 -4.24 24.78 13.97
CA PRO A 39 -5.48 25.25 14.58
C PRO A 39 -6.39 25.86 13.50
N VAL A 40 -7.61 25.33 13.35
CA VAL A 40 -8.54 25.78 12.31
C VAL A 40 -9.41 26.89 12.88
N GLN A 41 -9.28 28.08 12.30
CA GLN A 41 -10.18 29.16 12.67
C GLN A 41 -11.55 28.96 12.00
N LEU A 42 -12.60 28.94 12.81
CA LEU A 42 -13.97 28.78 12.32
C LEU A 42 -14.47 30.08 11.69
N ASP A 43 -14.99 30.01 10.46
CA ASP A 43 -15.64 31.16 9.83
C ASP A 43 -17.01 31.41 10.48
N LEU A 44 -17.05 32.39 11.37
CA LEU A 44 -18.27 32.81 12.05
C LEU A 44 -19.05 33.89 11.29
N SER A 45 -18.54 34.38 10.16
CA SER A 45 -19.16 35.49 9.43
C SER A 45 -20.60 35.23 8.99
N PRO A 46 -21.02 34.00 8.60
CA PRO A 46 -22.42 33.73 8.26
C PRO A 46 -23.37 33.81 9.47
N TYR A 47 -22.82 33.77 10.69
CA TYR A 47 -23.57 33.70 11.93
C TYR A 47 -23.56 35.00 12.74
N PHE A 48 -22.73 35.98 12.37
CA PHE A 48 -22.71 37.29 13.00
C PHE A 48 -24.08 37.96 12.88
N ASN A 49 -24.59 38.45 14.01
CA ASN A 49 -25.93 39.01 14.09
C ASN A 49 -26.00 40.29 14.96
N ASN A 50 -24.87 40.75 15.47
CA ASN A 50 -24.75 41.94 16.30
C ASN A 50 -23.52 42.76 15.91
N ASP A 51 -23.61 44.08 16.08
CA ASP A 51 -22.50 45.02 15.92
C ASP A 51 -22.01 45.44 17.30
N ALA A 52 -20.84 44.95 17.71
CA ALA A 52 -20.28 45.13 19.04
C ALA A 52 -19.28 46.30 19.15
N PHE A 53 -18.90 46.93 18.04
CA PHE A 53 -17.77 47.86 18.00
C PHE A 53 -18.17 49.24 17.46
N SER A 54 -17.43 50.26 17.88
CA SER A 54 -17.50 51.59 17.26
C SER A 54 -16.18 52.34 17.33
N TYR A 55 -15.95 53.22 16.35
CA TYR A 55 -14.81 54.14 16.36
C TYR A 55 -15.15 55.43 17.09
N ASP A 56 -14.12 56.14 17.55
CA ASP A 56 -14.20 57.50 18.09
C ASP A 56 -14.97 58.45 17.17
N ALA A 57 -14.77 58.30 15.86
CA ALA A 57 -15.43 59.12 14.84
C ALA A 57 -16.96 58.93 14.79
N ASN A 58 -17.47 57.80 15.29
CA ASN A 58 -18.89 57.44 15.25
C ASN A 58 -19.32 56.57 16.44
N ARG A 59 -19.24 57.12 17.65
CA ARG A 59 -19.60 56.44 18.92
C ARG A 59 -21.06 55.99 19.02
N SER A 60 -21.94 56.48 18.15
CA SER A 60 -23.34 56.04 18.08
C SER A 60 -23.55 54.75 17.28
N ASN A 61 -22.50 54.22 16.64
CA ASN A 61 -22.55 52.97 15.90
C ASN A 61 -22.52 51.75 16.85
N GLY A 62 -23.26 50.69 16.49
CA GLY A 62 -23.27 49.43 17.23
C GLY A 62 -24.01 49.43 18.58
N ASP A 63 -24.20 48.23 19.11
CA ASP A 63 -24.85 47.95 20.40
C ASP A 63 -24.45 46.55 20.94
N LEU A 64 -23.39 46.47 21.74
CA LEU A 64 -22.93 45.22 22.35
C LEU A 64 -23.87 44.73 23.45
N ASP A 65 -24.41 45.62 24.28
CA ASP A 65 -25.09 45.26 25.54
C ASP A 65 -26.60 45.51 25.56
N GLY A 66 -27.17 46.00 24.46
CA GLY A 66 -28.59 46.35 24.33
C GLY A 66 -28.94 47.76 24.81
N ASN A 67 -27.97 48.51 25.35
CA ASN A 67 -28.14 49.90 25.78
C ASN A 67 -27.44 50.91 24.84
N GLY A 68 -26.78 50.40 23.78
CA GLY A 68 -25.98 51.17 22.84
C GLY A 68 -24.56 51.44 23.32
N ASN A 69 -24.02 50.62 24.23
CA ASN A 69 -22.59 50.64 24.54
C ASN A 69 -21.86 49.64 23.63
N THR A 70 -20.62 49.95 23.26
CA THR A 70 -19.79 49.14 22.37
C THR A 70 -18.34 49.12 22.81
N ILE A 71 -17.58 48.12 22.36
CA ILE A 71 -16.12 48.10 22.50
C ILE A 71 -15.52 49.12 21.53
N SER A 72 -14.53 49.89 21.98
CA SER A 72 -13.82 50.84 21.11
C SER A 72 -12.98 50.08 20.07
N ALA A 73 -13.32 50.25 18.79
CA ALA A 73 -12.60 49.66 17.67
C ALA A 73 -11.17 50.23 17.54
N ASP A 74 -10.95 51.46 18.00
CA ASP A 74 -9.63 52.11 18.01
C ASP A 74 -8.63 51.44 18.97
N LEU A 75 -9.13 50.68 19.96
CA LEU A 75 -8.32 50.04 20.99
C LEU A 75 -8.15 48.53 20.81
N VAL A 76 -8.94 47.90 19.94
CA VAL A 76 -8.96 46.44 19.79
C VAL A 76 -7.90 45.98 18.79
N GLN A 77 -7.16 44.94 19.15
CA GLN A 77 -6.34 44.21 18.19
C GLN A 77 -7.24 43.26 17.39
N VAL A 78 -7.23 43.37 16.06
CA VAL A 78 -8.14 42.62 15.17
C VAL A 78 -7.80 41.13 15.07
N ASN A 79 -6.51 40.79 15.14
CA ASN A 79 -6.00 39.43 15.02
C ASN A 79 -5.13 39.05 16.23
N PRO A 80 -5.68 38.94 17.45
CA PRO A 80 -4.90 38.49 18.58
C PRO A 80 -4.58 36.99 18.43
N ILE A 81 -3.33 36.64 18.75
CA ILE A 81 -2.93 35.25 18.98
C ILE A 81 -2.72 35.11 20.48
N TYR A 82 -3.39 34.14 21.10
CA TYR A 82 -3.30 33.93 22.55
C TYR A 82 -3.30 32.44 22.87
N ALA A 83 -2.38 32.00 23.73
CA ALA A 83 -2.20 30.58 24.08
C ALA A 83 -2.20 29.63 22.85
N GLY A 84 -1.55 30.05 21.75
CA GLY A 84 -1.48 29.31 20.49
C GLY A 84 -2.73 29.36 19.60
N ALA A 85 -3.83 29.97 20.05
CA ALA A 85 -5.06 30.14 19.29
C ALA A 85 -5.05 31.46 18.48
N PRO A 86 -5.02 31.41 17.14
CA PRO A 86 -5.33 32.58 16.32
C PRO A 86 -6.83 32.90 16.39
N PHE A 87 -7.18 34.14 16.74
CA PHE A 87 -8.53 34.65 16.59
C PHE A 87 -8.52 35.78 15.55
N THR A 88 -9.41 35.72 14.56
CA THR A 88 -9.70 36.83 13.64
C THR A 88 -11.08 37.37 13.98
N LEU A 89 -11.14 38.64 14.39
CA LEU A 89 -12.40 39.33 14.65
C LEU A 89 -13.16 39.62 13.34
N GLY A 90 -14.48 39.76 13.44
CA GLY A 90 -15.32 40.24 12.35
C GLY A 90 -14.99 41.68 11.92
N PRO A 91 -15.57 42.15 10.80
CA PRO A 91 -15.29 43.49 10.26
C PRO A 91 -15.67 44.59 11.26
N LEU A 92 -14.73 45.49 11.52
CA LEU A 92 -14.92 46.62 12.45
C LEU A 92 -15.52 47.86 11.79
N SER A 93 -15.83 47.83 10.48
CA SER A 93 -16.44 48.96 9.78
C SER A 93 -17.80 49.33 10.35
N ASP A 94 -18.10 50.63 10.43
CA ASP A 94 -19.38 51.14 10.93
C ASP A 94 -20.57 50.41 10.29
N GLY A 95 -21.46 49.89 11.13
CA GLY A 95 -22.69 49.18 10.76
C GLY A 95 -22.53 47.69 10.41
N SER A 96 -21.33 47.12 10.57
CA SER A 96 -21.08 45.71 10.26
C SER A 96 -21.43 44.81 11.44
N GLN A 97 -22.04 43.65 11.17
CA GLN A 97 -22.20 42.61 12.18
C GLN A 97 -20.86 41.87 12.36
N ASN A 98 -20.41 41.74 13.60
CA ASN A 98 -19.04 41.32 13.93
C ASN A 98 -18.94 40.43 15.18
N ASN A 99 -20.08 40.12 15.82
CA ASN A 99 -20.16 39.10 16.85
C ASN A 99 -21.50 38.36 16.77
N ILE A 100 -21.53 37.17 17.37
CA ILE A 100 -22.75 36.37 17.55
C ILE A 100 -23.30 36.65 18.95
N LYS A 101 -24.56 37.06 19.02
CA LYS A 101 -25.43 36.90 20.19
C LYS A 101 -26.16 35.56 20.06
N PRO A 102 -25.79 34.54 20.87
CA PRO A 102 -26.28 33.18 20.70
C PRO A 102 -27.80 33.05 20.92
N GLY A 103 -28.47 32.41 19.97
CA GLY A 103 -29.90 32.09 19.96
C GLY A 103 -30.19 30.62 19.64
N GLY A 104 -29.18 29.73 19.78
CA GLY A 104 -29.28 28.31 19.42
C GLY A 104 -28.78 27.96 18.01
N GLN A 105 -27.92 28.78 17.41
CA GLN A 105 -27.36 28.53 16.07
C GLN A 105 -26.59 27.20 16.04
N ILE A 106 -26.66 26.51 14.90
CA ILE A 106 -25.88 25.29 14.61
C ILE A 106 -24.71 25.70 13.73
N ILE A 107 -23.49 25.40 14.16
CA ILE A 107 -22.27 25.54 13.38
C ILE A 107 -21.84 24.15 12.93
N GLU A 108 -21.85 23.94 11.62
CA GLU A 108 -21.38 22.70 10.97
C GLU A 108 -19.85 22.73 10.92
N LEU A 109 -19.21 21.59 11.21
CA LEU A 109 -17.75 21.46 11.18
C LEU A 109 -17.31 20.57 10.03
N ASP A 110 -16.05 20.71 9.63
CA ASP A 110 -15.44 19.80 8.66
C ASP A 110 -15.12 18.44 9.29
N ASP A 111 -14.55 17.55 8.48
CA ASP A 111 -14.42 16.14 8.83
C ASP A 111 -13.20 15.78 9.71
N GLU A 112 -12.51 16.78 10.26
CA GLU A 112 -11.32 16.63 11.10
C GLU A 112 -11.65 16.23 12.56
N PRO A 113 -10.76 15.48 13.25
CA PRO A 113 -11.01 14.97 14.60
C PRO A 113 -10.73 16.02 15.68
N TYR A 114 -11.42 17.15 15.64
CA TYR A 114 -11.24 18.23 16.62
C TYR A 114 -11.55 17.76 18.04
N ASN A 115 -10.62 18.02 18.95
CA ASN A 115 -10.73 17.64 20.36
C ASN A 115 -10.54 18.82 21.32
N SER A 116 -10.39 20.04 20.78
CA SER A 116 -10.38 21.31 21.52
C SER A 116 -11.08 22.40 20.73
N ILE A 117 -11.85 23.25 21.41
CA ILE A 117 -12.38 24.49 20.85
C ILE A 117 -11.99 25.65 21.78
N ARG A 118 -11.33 26.67 21.23
CA ARG A 118 -11.03 27.93 21.91
C ARG A 118 -12.04 28.98 21.47
N VAL A 119 -12.70 29.63 22.41
CA VAL A 119 -13.75 30.62 22.15
C VAL A 119 -13.29 31.99 22.65
N LEU A 120 -13.25 32.98 21.76
CA LEU A 120 -13.06 34.38 22.14
C LEU A 120 -14.43 35.02 22.37
N GLY A 121 -14.69 35.46 23.61
CA GLY A 121 -16.00 35.94 24.00
C GLY A 121 -16.03 36.84 25.23
N ALA A 122 -17.17 37.48 25.45
CA ALA A 122 -17.50 38.16 26.70
C ALA A 122 -19.02 38.20 26.89
N ALA A 123 -19.50 38.23 28.12
CA ALA A 123 -20.90 38.49 28.42
C ALA A 123 -21.21 40.00 28.43
N SER A 124 -22.49 40.35 28.24
CA SER A 124 -23.01 41.70 28.37
C SER A 124 -24.34 41.71 29.14
N GLY A 125 -24.61 42.79 29.88
CA GLY A 125 -25.90 43.00 30.56
C GLY A 125 -26.10 42.18 31.84
N THR A 126 -25.03 41.79 32.53
CA THR A 126 -25.10 41.06 33.80
C THR A 126 -25.32 42.02 34.98
N ASP A 127 -25.99 41.56 36.05
CA ASP A 127 -26.08 42.29 37.31
C ASP A 127 -24.74 42.24 38.07
N GLU A 128 -24.68 42.77 39.30
CA GLU A 128 -23.46 42.90 40.12
C GLU A 128 -22.65 41.60 40.35
N THR A 129 -23.10 40.45 39.83
CA THR A 129 -22.41 39.14 39.89
C THR A 129 -21.31 38.93 38.83
N GLY A 130 -21.31 39.69 37.72
CA GLY A 130 -20.17 39.81 36.81
C GLY A 130 -19.97 38.73 35.73
N TYR A 131 -20.91 37.80 35.52
CA TYR A 131 -20.86 36.78 34.44
C TYR A 131 -22.25 36.31 33.96
N SER A 132 -22.31 35.71 32.76
CA SER A 132 -23.48 35.02 32.22
C SER A 132 -23.09 33.62 31.73
N SER A 133 -24.02 32.65 31.78
CA SER A 133 -23.74 31.26 31.44
C SER A 133 -24.44 30.82 30.15
N GLY A 134 -23.83 29.89 29.42
CA GLY A 134 -24.48 29.23 28.27
C GLY A 134 -24.04 27.79 28.10
N LYS A 135 -24.98 26.94 27.67
CA LYS A 135 -24.72 25.53 27.38
C LYS A 135 -24.41 25.34 25.89
N PHE A 136 -23.20 24.89 25.59
CA PHE A 136 -22.79 24.44 24.27
C PHE A 136 -23.11 22.95 24.14
N THR A 137 -23.68 22.55 23.00
CA THR A 137 -23.98 21.13 22.72
C THR A 137 -23.13 20.66 21.57
N PHE A 138 -22.40 19.58 21.78
CA PHE A 138 -21.58 18.90 20.80
C PHE A 138 -22.39 17.76 20.20
N VAL A 139 -22.45 17.67 18.87
CA VAL A 139 -23.07 16.57 18.13
C VAL A 139 -21.97 15.81 17.43
N TYR A 140 -21.90 14.50 17.65
CA TYR A 140 -20.87 13.63 17.08
C TYR A 140 -21.37 12.90 15.84
N ALA A 141 -20.43 12.50 14.98
CA ALA A 141 -20.71 11.77 13.74
C ALA A 141 -21.39 10.40 13.98
N ASP A 142 -21.26 9.83 15.17
CA ASP A 142 -21.96 8.61 15.59
C ASP A 142 -23.42 8.85 16.04
N GLY A 143 -23.89 10.11 15.96
CA GLY A 143 -25.22 10.55 16.36
C GLY A 143 -25.38 10.81 17.86
N THR A 144 -24.36 10.61 18.68
CA THR A 144 -24.39 10.93 20.10
C THR A 144 -24.17 12.42 20.35
N THR A 145 -24.50 12.89 21.55
CA THR A 145 -24.29 14.29 21.95
C THR A 145 -23.64 14.38 23.33
N SER A 146 -22.85 15.43 23.55
CA SER A 146 -22.40 15.85 24.88
C SER A 146 -22.59 17.35 25.06
N GLU A 147 -22.47 17.83 26.29
CA GLU A 147 -22.80 19.22 26.64
C GLU A 147 -21.79 19.81 27.62
N GLU A 148 -21.41 21.06 27.41
CA GLU A 148 -20.56 21.81 28.32
C GLU A 148 -21.16 23.18 28.61
N THR A 149 -21.17 23.57 29.89
CA THR A 149 -21.68 24.88 30.32
C THR A 149 -20.51 25.81 30.56
N LEU A 150 -20.51 26.92 29.82
CA LEU A 150 -19.49 27.96 29.94
C LEU A 150 -20.01 29.15 30.73
N LEU A 151 -19.22 29.65 31.67
CA LEU A 151 -19.44 30.90 32.39
C LEU A 151 -18.59 32.00 31.73
N MET A 152 -19.21 32.95 31.03
CA MET A 152 -18.52 34.07 30.42
C MET A 152 -18.59 35.33 31.31
N LEU A 153 -17.46 35.94 31.63
CA LEU A 153 -17.40 37.20 32.38
C LEU A 153 -17.96 38.37 31.57
N ASP A 154 -18.57 39.33 32.27
CA ASP A 154 -18.99 40.61 31.69
C ASP A 154 -17.76 41.34 31.11
N TYR A 155 -17.94 41.94 29.93
CA TYR A 155 -16.88 42.70 29.27
C TYR A 155 -16.34 43.84 30.15
N ARG A 156 -17.13 44.35 31.12
CA ARG A 156 -16.75 45.42 32.07
C ARG A 156 -16.27 44.90 33.43
N SER A 157 -16.15 43.59 33.62
CA SER A 157 -15.83 43.00 34.93
C SER A 157 -14.54 43.59 35.52
N GLN A 158 -14.61 44.09 36.76
CA GLN A 158 -13.48 44.71 37.47
C GLN A 158 -12.60 43.68 38.20
N SER A 159 -13.11 42.47 38.42
CA SER A 159 -12.42 41.40 39.13
C SER A 159 -11.70 40.47 38.16
N ALA A 160 -10.38 40.39 38.24
CA ALA A 160 -9.55 39.43 37.51
C ALA A 160 -9.60 38.02 38.17
N PHE A 161 -10.79 37.47 38.36
CA PHE A 161 -10.92 36.06 38.75
C PHE A 161 -10.66 35.19 37.52
N ASP A 162 -9.45 34.66 37.40
CA ASP A 162 -9.16 33.54 36.52
C ASP A 162 -9.79 32.28 37.12
N LEU A 163 -10.90 31.82 36.57
CA LEU A 163 -11.41 30.45 36.78
C LEU A 163 -10.54 29.49 35.95
N GLU A 164 -10.45 28.21 36.34
CA GLU A 164 -9.53 27.20 35.75
C GLU A 164 -9.55 27.12 34.20
N ASN A 165 -10.64 27.55 33.53
CA ASN A 165 -10.82 27.45 32.06
C ASN A 165 -10.97 28.81 31.33
N GLN A 166 -10.52 29.92 31.92
CA GLN A 166 -10.71 31.27 31.35
C GLN A 166 -9.44 32.13 31.46
N GLN A 167 -9.12 32.89 30.39
CA GLN A 167 -7.99 33.82 30.40
C GLN A 167 -8.31 35.14 29.67
N THR A 168 -7.75 36.27 30.15
CA THR A 168 -7.93 37.59 29.51
C THR A 168 -7.03 37.71 28.27
N VAL A 169 -7.63 37.91 27.09
CA VAL A 169 -6.93 38.04 25.80
C VAL A 169 -6.59 39.49 25.50
N GLN A 170 -7.54 40.41 25.73
CA GLN A 170 -7.34 41.85 25.52
C GLN A 170 -8.01 42.67 26.62
N THR A 171 -7.38 43.80 26.96
CA THR A 171 -7.96 44.84 27.83
C THR A 171 -7.89 46.19 27.13
N MET A 172 -9.03 46.79 26.90
CA MET A 172 -9.22 48.13 26.35
C MET A 172 -9.42 49.11 27.51
N THR A 173 -8.79 50.28 27.44
CA THR A 173 -8.76 51.26 28.55
C THR A 173 -10.10 51.96 28.81
N HIS A 174 -11.00 51.93 27.82
CA HIS A 174 -12.36 52.47 27.90
C HIS A 174 -13.25 51.76 26.87
N HIS A 175 -14.55 52.03 26.94
CA HIS A 175 -15.55 51.60 25.96
C HIS A 175 -16.46 52.78 25.59
N HIS A 176 -17.25 52.65 24.53
CA HIS A 176 -18.09 53.75 24.07
C HIS A 176 -19.53 53.63 24.59
N SER A 177 -20.09 54.77 24.96
CA SER A 177 -21.54 55.01 24.96
C SER A 177 -21.93 55.77 23.69
N LYS A 178 -23.23 55.91 23.41
CA LYS A 178 -23.74 56.64 22.23
C LYS A 178 -23.18 58.06 22.02
N THR A 179 -22.65 58.70 23.06
CA THR A 179 -22.19 60.09 23.00
C THR A 179 -20.81 60.36 23.60
N ALA A 180 -20.19 59.41 24.32
CA ALA A 180 -18.94 59.64 25.07
C ALA A 180 -18.20 58.34 25.40
N ASP A 181 -16.92 58.48 25.71
CA ASP A 181 -16.10 57.39 26.28
C ASP A 181 -16.49 57.16 27.74
N ILE A 182 -16.73 55.90 28.09
CA ILE A 182 -16.85 55.44 29.46
C ILE A 182 -15.49 54.91 29.87
N MET A 183 -14.82 55.65 30.75
CA MET A 183 -13.46 55.36 31.24
C MET A 183 -13.41 54.19 32.22
N GLU A 184 -13.90 53.03 31.78
CA GLU A 184 -13.88 51.75 32.46
C GLU A 184 -13.35 50.68 31.50
N ASN A 185 -12.50 49.79 32.01
CA ASN A 185 -11.87 48.77 31.17
C ASN A 185 -12.91 47.85 30.53
N ALA A 186 -12.79 47.64 29.23
CA ALA A 186 -13.47 46.57 28.52
C ALA A 186 -12.50 45.42 28.23
N ARG A 187 -12.95 44.17 28.31
CA ARG A 187 -12.10 42.99 28.12
C ARG A 187 -12.74 41.95 27.20
N LEU A 188 -11.87 41.25 26.48
CA LEU A 188 -12.21 40.01 25.77
C LEU A 188 -11.45 38.85 26.42
N TYR A 189 -12.12 37.71 26.53
CA TYR A 189 -11.59 36.53 27.20
C TYR A 189 -11.58 35.33 26.27
N GLN A 190 -10.60 34.46 26.45
CA GLN A 190 -10.58 33.13 25.87
C GLN A 190 -11.20 32.16 26.86
N TYR A 191 -11.99 31.24 26.32
CA TYR A 191 -12.53 30.10 27.02
C TYR A 191 -12.19 28.82 26.28
N ASN A 192 -12.10 27.72 27.02
CA ASN A 192 -11.80 26.40 26.50
C ASN A 192 -13.06 25.54 26.56
N LEU A 193 -13.38 24.87 25.46
CA LEU A 193 -14.44 23.88 25.34
C LEU A 193 -13.84 22.54 24.89
N SER A 194 -14.33 21.45 25.46
CA SER A 194 -13.76 20.11 25.35
C SER A 194 -14.81 19.10 24.87
N PRO A 195 -14.88 18.83 23.56
CA PRO A 195 -15.68 17.71 23.04
C PRO A 195 -15.22 16.37 23.65
N GLU A 196 -16.14 15.42 23.77
CA GLU A 196 -15.89 14.05 24.22
C GLU A 196 -14.70 13.40 23.48
N PRO A 197 -13.64 13.03 24.20
CA PRO A 197 -12.43 12.48 23.59
C PRO A 197 -12.70 11.16 22.86
N GLY A 198 -12.07 10.99 21.69
CA GLY A 198 -12.22 9.78 20.88
C GLY A 198 -13.49 9.73 20.03
N LYS A 199 -14.39 10.72 20.15
CA LYS A 199 -15.54 10.91 19.26
C LYS A 199 -15.28 12.03 18.27
N LYS A 200 -15.74 11.83 17.03
CA LYS A 200 -15.61 12.82 15.96
C LYS A 200 -16.73 13.84 16.06
N LEU A 201 -16.39 15.10 16.28
CA LEU A 201 -17.35 16.21 16.34
C LEU A 201 -17.87 16.54 14.93
N ASP A 202 -19.19 16.53 14.76
CA ASP A 202 -19.89 16.84 13.51
C ASP A 202 -20.43 18.28 13.54
N LYS A 203 -21.08 18.67 14.65
CA LYS A 203 -21.72 19.98 14.80
C LYS A 203 -21.55 20.56 16.19
N LEU A 204 -21.53 21.90 16.27
CA LEU A 204 -21.59 22.66 17.51
C LEU A 204 -22.89 23.47 17.57
N ILE A 205 -23.72 23.23 18.56
CA ILE A 205 -24.92 24.03 18.83
C ILE A 205 -24.58 25.07 19.91
N LEU A 206 -24.68 26.35 19.54
CA LEU A 206 -24.43 27.47 20.44
C LEU A 206 -25.54 27.58 21.51
N PRO A 207 -25.25 28.20 22.68
CA PRO A 207 -26.27 28.49 23.68
C PRO A 207 -27.43 29.33 23.12
N ASN A 208 -28.60 29.26 23.76
CA ASN A 208 -29.68 30.22 23.53
C ASN A 208 -29.67 31.29 24.63
N ASN A 209 -28.66 32.17 24.59
CA ASN A 209 -28.49 33.25 25.55
C ASN A 209 -27.85 34.48 24.88
N ALA A 210 -28.66 35.50 24.60
CA ALA A 210 -28.24 36.73 23.93
C ALA A 210 -27.36 37.66 24.78
N GLN A 211 -27.14 37.35 26.06
CA GLN A 211 -26.16 38.04 26.90
C GLN A 211 -24.73 37.58 26.61
N LEU A 212 -24.53 36.46 25.91
CA LEU A 212 -23.20 36.02 25.49
C LEU A 212 -22.83 36.70 24.16
N ASN A 213 -21.56 37.05 24.00
CA ASN A 213 -21.04 37.62 22.77
C ASN A 213 -19.84 36.77 22.34
N ILE A 214 -19.98 36.07 21.22
CA ILE A 214 -18.94 35.22 20.63
C ILE A 214 -18.35 35.97 19.45
N PHE A 215 -17.05 36.24 19.51
CA PHE A 215 -16.34 37.03 18.51
C PHE A 215 -15.53 36.17 17.54
N ALA A 216 -14.94 35.07 18.03
CA ALA A 216 -14.16 34.13 17.21
C ALA A 216 -14.10 32.75 17.89
N MET A 217 -13.86 31.71 17.08
CA MET A 217 -13.59 30.36 17.57
C MET A 217 -12.45 29.71 16.79
N THR A 218 -11.66 28.89 17.47
CA THR A 218 -10.50 28.20 16.90
C THR A 218 -10.49 26.74 17.37
N LEU A 219 -10.39 25.80 16.44
CA LEU A 219 -10.45 24.36 16.66
C LEU A 219 -9.04 23.77 16.66
N PHE A 220 -8.74 22.82 17.54
CA PHE A 220 -7.44 22.15 17.58
C PHE A 220 -7.56 20.63 17.49
N VAL A 221 -6.49 20.02 16.96
CA VAL A 221 -6.19 18.59 17.05
C VAL A 221 -4.90 18.40 17.86
N GLY A 222 -5.00 17.88 19.08
CA GLY A 222 -3.82 17.47 19.85
C GLY A 222 -3.18 16.20 19.24
N ILE A 223 -1.87 16.22 18.99
CA ILE A 223 -1.13 15.09 18.42
C ILE A 223 -0.54 14.23 19.55
N SER A 224 -1.08 13.03 19.77
CA SER A 224 -0.51 12.10 20.74
C SER A 224 0.88 11.64 20.30
N VAL A 225 1.85 11.65 21.21
CA VAL A 225 3.18 11.07 21.01
C VAL A 225 3.09 9.59 21.33
N ASP A 226 3.59 8.73 20.43
CA ASP A 226 3.70 7.31 20.73
C ASP A 226 4.93 7.04 21.61
N LEU A 227 4.66 6.57 22.83
CA LEU A 227 5.66 6.21 23.82
C LEU A 227 5.90 4.69 23.89
N PHE A 228 5.27 3.88 23.02
CA PHE A 228 5.32 2.41 23.12
C PHE A 228 6.74 1.83 23.12
N SER A 229 7.64 2.36 22.29
CA SER A 229 9.05 1.93 22.27
C SER A 229 9.86 2.40 23.47
N GLU A 230 9.34 3.38 24.22
CA GLU A 230 10.02 4.03 25.35
C GLU A 230 9.56 3.50 26.71
N TYR A 231 8.43 2.78 26.75
CA TYR A 231 7.94 2.18 27.99
C TYR A 231 8.96 1.21 28.57
N ASN A 232 9.29 1.43 29.83
CA ASN A 232 10.28 0.67 30.58
C ASN A 232 9.85 0.43 32.03
N HIS A 233 8.58 0.72 32.33
CA HIS A 233 8.00 0.60 33.65
C HIS A 233 6.51 0.24 33.58
N ASP A 234 6.08 -0.71 34.41
CA ASP A 234 4.67 -1.13 34.53
C ASP A 234 3.99 -0.40 35.71
N GLY A 235 3.08 0.51 35.37
CA GLY A 235 2.42 1.41 36.30
C GLY A 235 1.01 1.02 36.75
N PHE A 236 0.38 0.02 36.12
CA PHE A 236 -1.03 -0.31 36.30
C PHE A 236 -1.23 -1.80 36.65
N SER A 237 -2.40 -2.13 37.19
CA SER A 237 -2.82 -3.51 37.48
C SER A 237 -4.34 -3.60 37.62
N TYR A 238 -4.95 -4.75 37.30
CA TYR A 238 -6.40 -5.00 37.45
C TYR A 238 -6.76 -5.73 38.76
N ASP A 239 -8.02 -5.59 39.20
CA ASP A 239 -8.59 -6.26 40.38
C ASP A 239 -8.66 -7.80 40.23
N THR A 240 -8.80 -8.32 39.00
CA THR A 240 -8.93 -9.75 38.69
C THR A 240 -8.25 -10.12 37.38
N ASP A 241 -7.33 -11.09 37.41
CA ASP A 241 -6.72 -11.71 36.22
C ASP A 241 -7.78 -12.49 35.42
N THR A 242 -7.98 -12.14 34.15
CA THR A 242 -9.00 -12.75 33.29
C THR A 242 -8.47 -13.81 32.33
N HIS A 243 -7.17 -14.18 32.38
CA HIS A 243 -6.59 -15.05 31.35
C HIS A 243 -6.43 -16.53 31.79
N PRO A 244 -7.22 -17.49 31.25
CA PRO A 244 -7.26 -18.87 31.75
C PRO A 244 -6.05 -19.77 31.36
N TRP A 245 -5.04 -19.25 30.65
CA TRP A 245 -3.97 -20.07 30.06
C TRP A 245 -2.55 -19.77 30.55
N ARG A 246 -2.35 -18.79 31.44
CA ARG A 246 -1.02 -18.47 32.00
C ARG A 246 -1.01 -18.64 33.52
N ASN A 247 -0.68 -19.86 33.96
CA ASN A 247 -0.48 -20.16 35.38
C ASN A 247 0.87 -19.64 35.90
N ARG A 248 1.04 -18.32 35.98
CA ARG A 248 2.12 -17.66 36.75
C ARG A 248 1.64 -16.32 37.35
N LYS A 249 1.20 -16.38 38.61
CA LYS A 249 1.26 -15.34 39.67
C LYS A 249 0.65 -13.97 39.31
N ILE A 250 -0.54 -13.63 39.82
CA ILE A 250 -0.70 -12.81 41.04
C ILE A 250 0.66 -12.32 41.60
N GLY A 251 1.19 -11.16 41.23
CA GLY A 251 0.67 -10.11 40.35
C GLY A 251 1.73 -9.23 39.69
N ASP A 252 1.29 -8.02 39.36
CA ASP A 252 1.75 -7.17 38.25
C ASP A 252 1.96 -5.71 38.72
N GLY A 253 2.78 -4.99 37.96
CA GLY A 253 3.14 -3.58 38.17
C GLY A 253 4.02 -3.22 39.37
N ALA A 254 4.78 -2.13 39.21
CA ALA A 254 5.74 -1.61 40.18
C ALA A 254 5.90 -0.09 40.12
N TYR A 255 4.82 0.67 39.86
CA TYR A 255 4.85 2.14 39.74
C TYR A 255 5.65 2.82 40.86
N ASP A 256 5.45 2.37 42.11
CA ASP A 256 6.32 2.71 43.24
C ASP A 256 7.09 1.46 43.73
N SER A 257 8.35 1.36 43.30
CA SER A 257 9.26 0.24 43.58
C SER A 257 10.18 0.46 44.79
N LEU A 258 10.21 1.67 45.36
CA LEU A 258 10.99 1.96 46.56
C LEU A 258 10.32 1.30 47.78
N ALA A 259 11.07 0.40 48.43
CA ALA A 259 10.69 -0.40 49.60
C ALA A 259 9.88 -1.69 49.34
N GLY A 260 9.89 -2.25 48.12
CA GLY A 260 9.31 -3.58 47.87
C GLY A 260 7.78 -3.63 48.04
N SER A 261 7.11 -2.49 47.94
CA SER A 261 5.68 -2.32 48.17
C SER A 261 4.79 -2.69 46.98
N GLY A 262 5.34 -2.70 45.76
CA GLY A 262 4.63 -3.11 44.53
C GLY A 262 3.33 -2.36 44.30
N LYS A 263 3.34 -1.03 44.51
CA LYS A 263 2.13 -0.21 44.40
C LYS A 263 1.99 0.31 42.98
N THR A 264 0.75 0.37 42.51
CA THR A 264 0.37 0.69 41.12
C THR A 264 -0.94 1.48 41.11
N TYR A 265 -1.22 2.14 40.00
CA TYR A 265 -2.58 2.62 39.74
C TYR A 265 -3.53 1.45 39.47
N SER A 266 -4.78 1.57 39.92
CA SER A 266 -5.83 0.61 39.54
C SER A 266 -6.26 0.87 38.10
N ALA A 267 -6.02 -0.09 37.20
CA ALA A 267 -6.47 -0.03 35.81
C ALA A 267 -8.01 -0.01 35.71
N ASN A 268 -8.72 -0.46 36.75
CA ASN A 268 -10.17 -0.40 36.85
C ASN A 268 -10.72 1.02 37.06
N LEU A 269 -9.89 1.95 37.56
CA LEU A 269 -10.28 3.34 37.80
C LEU A 269 -9.80 4.31 36.71
N VAL A 270 -8.75 3.93 35.98
CA VAL A 270 -8.08 4.82 35.03
C VAL A 270 -8.75 4.72 33.68
N HIS A 271 -9.25 5.84 33.16
CA HIS A 271 -9.63 5.94 31.76
C HIS A 271 -8.37 6.00 30.89
N ARG A 272 -8.31 5.19 29.84
CA ARG A 272 -7.15 5.11 28.95
C ARG A 272 -6.97 6.37 28.08
N ILE A 273 -8.08 6.96 27.64
CA ILE A 273 -8.10 8.22 26.90
C ILE A 273 -8.69 9.26 27.83
N ASN A 274 -7.89 10.27 28.15
CA ASN A 274 -8.28 11.39 29.02
C ASN A 274 -8.29 12.69 28.25
N ALA A 275 -9.01 13.69 28.76
CA ALA A 275 -8.82 15.06 28.35
C ALA A 275 -8.77 16.01 29.53
N LEU A 276 -7.90 17.02 29.41
CA LEU A 276 -7.79 18.14 30.32
C LEU A 276 -7.52 19.41 29.51
N ASP A 277 -8.23 20.49 29.82
CA ASP A 277 -8.12 21.79 29.15
C ASP A 277 -8.22 21.71 27.60
N GLY A 278 -9.03 20.76 27.12
CA GLY A 278 -9.23 20.48 25.69
C GLY A 278 -8.06 19.79 25.01
N VAL A 279 -7.19 19.09 25.75
CA VAL A 279 -6.08 18.29 25.20
C VAL A 279 -6.30 16.83 25.55
N SER A 280 -6.26 15.95 24.54
CA SER A 280 -6.38 14.51 24.75
C SER A 280 -5.04 13.86 25.11
N TYR A 281 -5.06 12.95 26.07
CA TYR A 281 -3.93 12.16 26.53
C TYR A 281 -4.27 10.68 26.41
N SER A 282 -3.57 9.97 25.52
CA SER A 282 -3.70 8.52 25.38
C SER A 282 -2.62 7.83 26.20
N LEU A 283 -3.03 7.15 27.27
CA LEU A 283 -2.14 6.34 28.08
C LEU A 283 -1.84 5.01 27.38
N GLY A 284 -0.78 4.34 27.83
CA GLY A 284 -0.44 2.98 27.42
C GLY A 284 -1.58 1.98 27.62
N LEU A 285 -1.43 0.79 27.04
CA LEU A 285 -2.28 -0.34 27.38
C LEU A 285 -2.10 -0.73 28.85
N PHE A 286 -3.19 -1.09 29.52
CA PHE A 286 -3.13 -1.59 30.90
C PHE A 286 -3.06 -3.13 30.95
N GLU A 287 -2.59 -3.78 29.88
CA GLU A 287 -2.44 -5.23 29.84
C GLU A 287 -1.45 -5.70 30.91
N ASP A 288 -1.87 -6.71 31.68
CA ASP A 288 -1.06 -7.24 32.78
C ASP A 288 0.33 -7.70 32.28
N ALA A 289 1.38 -7.29 32.99
CA ALA A 289 2.80 -7.61 32.75
C ALA A 289 3.47 -6.96 31.51
N TYR A 290 2.91 -5.87 30.97
CA TYR A 290 3.59 -5.01 29.99
C TYR A 290 3.98 -3.65 30.58
N ASP A 291 5.15 -3.15 30.18
CA ASP A 291 5.54 -1.77 30.49
C ASP A 291 4.62 -0.78 29.77
N ASN A 292 4.11 0.19 30.51
CA ASN A 292 3.06 1.13 30.07
C ASN A 292 3.27 2.56 30.58
N ALA A 293 4.43 2.80 31.21
CA ALA A 293 4.94 4.08 31.65
C ALA A 293 6.42 4.20 31.27
N VAL A 294 6.88 5.44 31.07
CA VAL A 294 8.29 5.77 30.85
C VAL A 294 8.87 6.32 32.14
N ALA A 295 9.69 5.55 32.84
CA ALA A 295 10.57 6.03 33.90
C ALA A 295 11.76 6.77 33.26
N ALA A 296 11.97 8.01 33.68
CA ALA A 296 12.95 8.90 33.06
C ALA A 296 14.40 8.51 33.43
N VAL A 297 15.22 8.19 32.42
CA VAL A 297 16.63 7.76 32.54
C VAL A 297 17.59 8.61 31.68
N GLY A 298 17.15 9.78 31.22
CA GLY A 298 17.92 10.64 30.32
C GLY A 298 17.77 10.30 28.83
N GLN A 299 16.78 9.48 28.47
CA GLN A 299 16.51 9.08 27.08
C GLN A 299 16.00 10.26 26.24
N THR A 300 16.30 10.22 24.96
CA THR A 300 15.77 11.18 23.97
C THR A 300 14.58 10.56 23.27
N ILE A 301 13.42 11.20 23.36
CA ILE A 301 12.20 10.82 22.66
C ILE A 301 12.12 11.67 21.38
N PRO A 302 12.20 11.05 20.18
CA PRO A 302 12.03 11.77 18.93
C PRO A 302 10.58 12.25 18.81
N LEU A 303 10.40 13.52 18.45
CA LEU A 303 9.08 14.11 18.22
C LEU A 303 8.91 14.37 16.72
N ARG A 304 7.67 14.44 16.26
CA ARG A 304 7.37 14.87 14.88
C ARG A 304 7.96 16.27 14.68
N ARG A 305 8.60 16.51 13.53
CA ARG A 305 9.18 17.81 13.19
C ARG A 305 8.10 18.79 12.78
N ASP A 306 7.80 19.77 13.63
CA ASP A 306 6.84 20.85 13.33
C ASP A 306 6.99 22.01 14.31
N ASN A 307 6.33 23.13 14.04
CA ASN A 307 6.19 24.22 15.00
C ASN A 307 5.03 23.91 15.95
N TYR A 308 5.33 23.82 17.24
CA TYR A 308 4.34 23.57 18.29
C TYR A 308 4.12 24.81 19.15
N SER A 309 2.97 24.89 19.81
CA SER A 309 2.69 25.88 20.85
C SER A 309 3.20 25.39 22.20
N SER A 310 3.08 24.07 22.47
CA SER A 310 3.67 23.43 23.64
C SER A 310 3.75 21.90 23.49
N VAL A 311 4.58 21.29 24.34
CA VAL A 311 4.60 19.84 24.59
C VAL A 311 3.94 19.57 25.93
N GLN A 312 2.82 18.86 25.93
CA GLN A 312 2.08 18.52 27.13
C GLN A 312 2.48 17.13 27.62
N VAL A 313 2.87 17.01 28.89
CA VAL A 313 3.37 15.76 29.47
C VAL A 313 2.45 15.33 30.61
N ALA A 314 1.80 14.17 30.48
CA ALA A 314 0.99 13.59 31.55
C ALA A 314 1.82 12.57 32.34
N GLY A 315 1.82 12.68 33.66
CA GLY A 315 2.62 11.81 34.52
C GLY A 315 2.57 12.20 35.99
N SER A 316 3.36 11.51 36.79
CA SER A 316 3.54 11.84 38.21
C SER A 316 4.87 11.30 38.73
N ALA A 317 5.26 11.75 39.92
CA ALA A 317 6.45 11.27 40.60
C ALA A 317 6.13 10.22 41.67
N THR A 318 7.10 9.40 42.02
CA THR A 318 7.07 8.53 43.19
C THR A 318 8.14 8.89 44.22
N ALA A 319 7.96 8.43 45.46
CA ALA A 319 8.83 8.74 46.60
C ALA A 319 9.01 10.25 46.87
N GLY A 320 7.92 11.01 46.80
CA GLY A 320 7.87 12.47 46.98
C GLY A 320 8.16 13.23 45.69
N ASP A 321 7.75 14.51 45.64
CA ASP A 321 7.95 15.40 44.50
C ASP A 321 9.39 15.32 43.94
N LYS A 322 9.54 15.33 42.61
CA LYS A 322 10.82 15.24 41.91
C LYS A 322 10.98 16.41 40.97
N THR A 323 12.19 16.97 40.92
CA THR A 323 12.53 18.05 39.99
C THR A 323 13.57 17.55 39.00
N GLY A 324 13.28 17.67 37.71
CA GLY A 324 14.15 17.27 36.62
C GLY A 324 14.13 18.27 35.47
N THR A 325 15.19 18.27 34.65
CA THR A 325 15.28 19.11 33.45
C THR A 325 14.84 18.33 32.22
N PHE A 326 13.82 18.84 31.53
CA PHE A 326 13.41 18.41 30.20
C PHE A 326 14.09 19.30 29.17
N ARG A 327 14.67 18.74 28.11
CA ARG A 327 15.31 19.49 27.02
C ARG A 327 14.52 19.36 25.74
N ILE A 328 13.96 20.46 25.23
CA ILE A 328 13.33 20.51 23.91
C ILE A 328 14.41 20.70 22.85
N LEU A 329 14.46 19.83 21.85
CA LEU A 329 15.38 19.90 20.72
C LEU A 329 14.68 20.54 19.52
N TYR A 330 15.37 21.41 18.79
CA TYR A 330 14.86 22.02 17.56
C TYR A 330 15.58 21.45 16.32
N THR A 331 14.96 21.59 15.15
CA THR A 331 15.53 21.12 13.87
C THR A 331 16.75 21.90 13.43
N ASP A 332 16.91 23.15 13.88
CA ASP A 332 18.08 24.01 13.64
C ASP A 332 19.30 23.65 14.52
N GLY A 333 19.19 22.58 15.33
CA GLY A 333 20.23 22.12 16.24
C GLY A 333 20.29 22.87 17.58
N THR A 334 19.44 23.88 17.80
CA THR A 334 19.31 24.57 19.09
C THR A 334 18.41 23.78 20.06
N TYR A 335 18.37 24.18 21.33
CA TYR A 335 17.55 23.54 22.36
C TYR A 335 17.15 24.50 23.49
N ASP A 336 16.06 24.19 24.18
CA ASP A 336 15.61 24.84 25.42
C ASP A 336 15.56 23.85 26.59
N ASP A 337 16.05 24.25 27.75
CA ASP A 337 16.02 23.46 28.99
C ASP A 337 14.95 23.98 29.95
N MET A 338 14.06 23.11 30.41
CA MET A 338 12.97 23.42 31.32
C MET A 338 13.06 22.59 32.60
N SER A 339 13.16 23.26 33.75
CA SER A 339 13.14 22.58 35.06
C SER A 339 11.71 22.39 35.54
N VAL A 340 11.24 21.14 35.61
CA VAL A 340 9.87 20.78 35.98
C VAL A 340 9.87 20.03 37.30
N THR A 341 9.00 20.43 38.22
CA THR A 341 8.76 19.69 39.47
C THR A 341 7.49 18.85 39.34
N MET A 342 7.65 17.55 39.13
CA MET A 342 6.55 16.60 39.10
C MET A 342 6.10 16.24 40.52
N LYS A 343 4.81 16.35 40.78
CA LYS A 343 4.17 16.04 42.05
C LYS A 343 4.09 14.55 42.31
N ASP A 344 4.26 14.18 43.59
CA ASP A 344 4.04 12.82 44.04
C ASP A 344 2.60 12.37 43.76
N TRP A 345 2.47 11.18 43.19
CA TRP A 345 1.20 10.56 42.82
C TRP A 345 0.22 10.38 43.97
N ALA A 346 0.66 10.42 45.24
CA ALA A 346 -0.16 10.31 46.44
C ALA A 346 -0.05 11.56 47.33
N THR A 347 0.25 12.72 46.74
CA THR A 347 0.42 13.99 47.47
C THR A 347 -0.80 14.37 48.31
N ALA A 348 -0.56 14.84 49.53
CA ALA A 348 -1.60 15.38 50.42
C ALA A 348 -2.07 16.80 49.98
N ASN A 349 -1.36 17.43 49.06
CA ASN A 349 -1.69 18.76 48.55
C ASN A 349 -1.44 18.82 47.04
N PRO A 350 -2.45 18.49 46.20
CA PRO A 350 -2.33 18.55 44.75
C PRO A 350 -2.51 19.98 44.19
N SER A 351 -2.77 20.99 45.03
CA SER A 351 -3.04 22.36 44.55
C SER A 351 -1.84 22.96 43.78
N GLY A 352 -2.16 23.72 42.73
CA GLY A 352 -1.18 24.37 41.86
C GLY A 352 -0.64 23.52 40.72
N GLN A 353 -1.23 22.37 40.41
CA GLN A 353 -0.97 21.58 39.21
C GLN A 353 -2.27 21.16 38.51
N HIS A 354 -2.19 20.95 37.19
CA HIS A 354 -3.30 20.49 36.37
C HIS A 354 -3.52 18.98 36.62
N ILE A 355 -4.69 18.61 37.17
CA ILE A 355 -5.02 17.23 37.54
C ILE A 355 -5.78 16.56 36.39
N LEU A 356 -5.17 15.58 35.74
CA LEU A 356 -5.79 14.79 34.66
C LEU A 356 -6.80 13.78 35.20
N GLN A 357 -6.44 13.08 36.29
CA GLN A 357 -7.32 12.12 36.95
C GLN A 357 -7.10 12.12 38.46
N THR A 358 -8.19 11.87 39.18
CA THR A 358 -8.20 11.57 40.62
C THR A 358 -8.73 10.15 40.82
N LEU A 359 -7.93 9.30 41.44
CA LEU A 359 -8.21 7.89 41.68
C LEU A 359 -8.38 7.70 43.19
N ASN A 360 -9.44 7.02 43.62
CA ASN A 360 -9.80 6.97 45.04
C ASN A 360 -9.07 5.87 45.84
N HIS A 361 -8.34 4.99 45.17
CA HIS A 361 -7.48 3.97 45.76
C HIS A 361 -6.34 3.60 44.79
N ARG A 362 -5.38 2.84 45.32
CA ARG A 362 -4.32 2.15 44.59
C ARG A 362 -4.20 0.71 45.03
N HIS A 363 -3.58 -0.14 44.22
CA HIS A 363 -3.27 -1.50 44.63
C HIS A 363 -1.99 -1.55 45.48
N THR A 364 -1.95 -2.49 46.43
CA THR A 364 -0.80 -2.70 47.32
C THR A 364 -0.44 -4.18 47.48
N GLY A 365 0.87 -4.46 47.58
CA GLY A 365 1.42 -5.79 47.83
C GLY A 365 2.62 -6.08 46.93
N PRO A 366 3.58 -6.93 47.34
CA PRO A 366 4.71 -7.28 46.49
C PRO A 366 4.19 -7.97 45.23
N ARG A 367 4.25 -7.26 44.09
CA ARG A 367 3.74 -7.72 42.80
C ARG A 367 2.23 -8.00 42.89
N GLY A 368 1.40 -6.98 43.11
CA GLY A 368 -0.06 -7.07 42.91
C GLY A 368 -0.84 -8.13 43.71
N SER A 369 -0.42 -8.51 44.93
CA SER A 369 -1.07 -9.61 45.69
C SER A 369 -2.45 -9.30 46.31
N GLY A 370 -3.16 -8.30 45.79
CA GLY A 370 -4.60 -8.09 46.00
C GLY A 370 -5.01 -7.48 47.35
N SER A 371 -4.81 -6.17 47.53
CA SER A 371 -5.66 -5.34 48.41
C SER A 371 -5.61 -3.86 48.02
N ASP A 372 -6.77 -3.22 47.95
CA ASP A 372 -6.90 -1.78 47.74
C ASP A 372 -6.48 -1.03 49.00
N GLU A 373 -5.55 -0.09 48.84
CA GLU A 373 -5.27 0.93 49.84
C GLU A 373 -6.07 2.18 49.46
N SER A 374 -7.01 2.59 50.32
CA SER A 374 -7.83 3.80 50.15
C SER A 374 -7.01 5.08 50.35
N VAL A 375 -6.06 5.29 49.45
CA VAL A 375 -5.25 6.51 49.31
C VAL A 375 -5.63 7.14 47.99
N THR A 376 -5.91 8.44 48.01
CA THR A 376 -6.19 9.18 46.79
C THR A 376 -4.90 9.35 45.98
N ASN A 377 -4.98 9.04 44.69
CA ASN A 377 -3.88 9.17 43.76
C ASN A 377 -4.24 10.10 42.61
N TYR A 378 -3.22 10.74 42.04
CA TYR A 378 -3.37 11.75 41.00
C TYR A 378 -2.48 11.44 39.81
N ILE A 379 -3.00 11.70 38.61
CA ILE A 379 -2.21 11.87 37.39
C ILE A 379 -2.24 13.35 37.05
N PHE A 380 -1.08 13.96 36.83
CA PHE A 380 -0.95 15.39 36.55
C PHE A 380 -0.55 15.64 35.09
N VAL A 381 -0.80 16.85 34.61
CA VAL A 381 -0.32 17.36 33.32
C VAL A 381 0.65 18.52 33.57
N TYR A 382 1.73 18.53 32.78
CA TYR A 382 2.75 19.56 32.78
C TYR A 382 2.89 20.11 31.37
N GLU A 383 2.72 21.42 31.23
CA GLU A 383 2.94 22.11 29.97
C GLU A 383 4.40 22.56 29.84
N LEU A 384 5.06 22.08 28.79
CA LEU A 384 6.41 22.50 28.41
C LEU A 384 6.31 23.50 27.26
N ALA A 385 6.62 24.76 27.56
CA ALA A 385 6.71 25.81 26.55
C ALA A 385 7.82 25.50 25.54
N VAL A 386 7.57 25.86 24.28
CA VAL A 386 8.54 25.77 23.19
C VAL A 386 8.65 27.12 22.49
N ASP A 387 9.75 27.36 21.80
CA ASP A 387 9.92 28.49 20.89
C ASP A 387 9.01 28.25 19.67
N THR A 388 7.86 28.92 19.65
CA THR A 388 6.84 28.74 18.60
C THR A 388 7.31 29.18 17.21
N ALA A 389 8.44 29.90 17.12
CA ALA A 389 9.08 30.27 15.85
C ALA A 389 9.96 29.16 15.27
N LYS A 390 10.24 28.10 16.05
CA LYS A 390 11.13 27.01 15.68
C LYS A 390 10.40 25.68 15.60
N SER A 391 10.91 24.80 14.75
CA SER A 391 10.40 23.44 14.62
C SER A 391 11.06 22.53 15.64
N VAL A 392 10.26 21.90 16.50
CA VAL A 392 10.71 20.93 17.51
C VAL A 392 11.05 19.60 16.81
N SER A 393 12.15 18.96 17.18
CA SER A 393 12.61 17.69 16.63
C SER A 393 12.61 16.54 17.66
N GLY A 394 12.57 16.85 18.96
CA GLY A 394 12.65 15.85 20.01
C GLY A 394 12.61 16.45 21.40
N ILE A 395 12.57 15.58 22.41
CA ILE A 395 12.68 15.94 23.82
C ILE A 395 13.62 14.97 24.55
N VAL A 396 14.57 15.49 25.33
CA VAL A 396 15.38 14.69 26.26
C VAL A 396 14.72 14.74 27.63
N LEU A 397 14.38 13.57 28.15
CA LEU A 397 13.82 13.43 29.50
C LEU A 397 14.91 13.63 30.57
N PRO A 398 14.56 14.02 31.80
CA PRO A 398 15.52 14.03 32.91
C PRO A 398 16.05 12.63 33.21
N ASN A 399 17.23 12.53 33.82
CA ASN A 399 17.74 11.29 34.38
C ASN A 399 17.30 11.14 35.85
N GLU A 400 16.00 10.93 36.06
CA GLU A 400 15.37 10.76 37.38
C GLU A 400 14.30 9.67 37.33
N TRP A 401 14.67 8.45 37.76
CA TRP A 401 13.85 7.24 37.65
C TRP A 401 12.48 7.35 38.33
N ASN A 402 12.34 8.22 39.33
CA ASN A 402 11.06 8.40 40.03
C ASN A 402 10.13 9.39 39.33
N MET A 403 10.48 9.93 38.16
CA MET A 403 9.59 10.70 37.29
C MET A 403 9.05 9.78 36.20
N HIS A 404 7.72 9.56 36.19
CA HIS A 404 7.06 8.63 35.28
C HIS A 404 6.18 9.38 34.30
N ILE A 405 6.40 9.18 33.01
CA ILE A 405 5.58 9.73 31.92
C ILE A 405 4.58 8.66 31.47
N LEU A 406 3.30 9.01 31.48
CA LEU A 406 2.19 8.11 31.12
C LEU A 406 1.63 8.43 29.73
N ALA A 407 1.69 9.69 29.31
CA ALA A 407 1.34 10.13 27.97
C ALA A 407 2.05 11.46 27.64
N MET A 408 2.19 11.76 26.36
CA MET A 408 2.66 13.06 25.88
C MET A 408 1.83 13.48 24.66
N THR A 409 1.49 14.76 24.57
CA THR A 409 0.68 15.33 23.49
C THR A 409 1.33 16.61 22.98
N LEU A 410 1.46 16.76 21.67
CA LEU A 410 1.98 17.97 21.03
C LEU A 410 0.80 18.85 20.62
N LEU A 411 0.83 20.12 21.02
CA LEU A 411 -0.14 21.11 20.57
C LEU A 411 0.44 21.87 19.39
N PRO A 412 -0.17 21.83 18.19
CA PRO A 412 0.27 22.61 17.05
C PRO A 412 0.41 24.10 17.43
N GLY A 413 1.50 24.72 16.96
CA GLY A 413 1.68 26.16 17.09
C GLY A 413 0.83 26.90 16.06
N PRO A 414 0.64 28.22 16.21
CA PRO A 414 0.25 29.06 15.08
C PRO A 414 1.41 29.03 14.09
N THR A 415 1.45 28.01 13.24
CA THR A 415 2.05 28.19 11.92
C THR A 415 1.27 29.33 11.30
N GLY A 416 1.96 30.33 10.76
CA GLY A 416 1.32 31.12 9.71
C GLY A 416 0.85 30.09 8.70
N GLY A 417 -0.44 29.77 8.72
CA GLY A 417 -1.06 28.78 7.87
C GLY A 417 -0.96 29.32 6.45
N VAL A 418 0.18 29.10 5.82
CA VAL A 418 0.24 29.14 4.37
C VAL A 418 -0.48 27.87 3.97
N VAL A 419 -1.80 27.97 3.80
CA VAL A 419 -2.53 27.07 2.90
C VAL A 419 -1.61 26.92 1.69
N PRO A 420 -1.15 25.69 1.37
CA PRO A 420 -0.24 25.51 0.24
C PRO A 420 -0.87 26.20 -0.97
N PRO A 421 -0.07 26.87 -1.82
CA PRO A 421 -0.62 27.62 -2.95
C PRO A 421 -1.57 26.72 -3.73
N ALA A 422 -2.75 27.24 -4.10
CA ALA A 422 -3.74 26.43 -4.80
C ALA A 422 -3.11 25.76 -6.03
N PRO A 423 -3.45 24.49 -6.32
CA PRO A 423 -2.81 23.75 -7.39
C PRO A 423 -3.08 24.41 -8.75
N ASP A 424 -2.07 24.39 -9.61
CA ASP A 424 -2.18 24.86 -10.99
C ASP A 424 -1.81 23.74 -11.97
N PRO A 425 -2.70 22.74 -12.17
CA PRO A 425 -2.47 21.64 -13.08
C PRO A 425 -2.19 22.12 -14.49
N ARG A 426 -1.08 21.66 -15.06
CA ARG A 426 -0.61 22.05 -16.39
C ARG A 426 0.23 20.95 -17.03
N VAL A 427 0.37 21.03 -18.35
CA VAL A 427 1.34 20.22 -19.08
C VAL A 427 2.74 20.75 -18.79
N MET A 428 3.62 19.89 -18.30
CA MET A 428 4.99 20.27 -17.94
C MET A 428 5.89 20.30 -19.19
N PRO A 429 6.77 21.31 -19.31
CA PRO A 429 7.75 21.33 -20.38
C PRO A 429 8.76 20.19 -20.17
N LEU A 430 9.11 19.51 -21.27
CA LEU A 430 10.11 18.45 -21.26
C LEU A 430 11.31 18.80 -22.12
N THR A 431 12.47 18.34 -21.67
CA THR A 431 13.73 18.28 -22.41
C THR A 431 14.02 16.89 -22.95
N LEU A 432 13.42 15.85 -22.35
CA LEU A 432 13.55 14.44 -22.77
C LEU A 432 12.23 13.87 -23.30
N PRO A 433 12.27 12.79 -24.12
CA PRO A 433 11.06 12.09 -24.55
C PRO A 433 10.26 11.52 -23.37
N SER A 434 8.92 11.54 -23.47
CA SER A 434 8.00 10.95 -22.48
C SER A 434 7.00 9.99 -23.11
N GLU A 435 6.70 8.91 -22.39
CA GLU A 435 5.72 7.88 -22.76
C GLU A 435 4.27 8.40 -22.81
N ASP A 436 3.99 9.50 -22.10
CA ASP A 436 2.67 10.14 -22.00
C ASP A 436 2.81 11.68 -22.12
N VAL A 437 1.68 12.39 -22.02
CA VAL A 437 1.66 13.85 -21.79
C VAL A 437 1.93 14.09 -20.29
N PRO A 438 3.00 14.80 -19.89
CA PRO A 438 3.35 15.02 -18.48
C PRO A 438 2.44 16.09 -17.87
N VAL A 439 1.45 15.71 -17.06
CA VAL A 439 0.59 16.66 -16.35
C VAL A 439 0.98 16.67 -14.88
N ALA A 440 1.22 17.85 -14.32
CA ALA A 440 1.51 18.01 -12.90
C ALA A 440 0.81 19.22 -12.30
N MET A 441 0.50 19.13 -11.01
CA MET A 441 -0.12 20.23 -10.25
C MET A 441 0.90 21.19 -9.64
N TYR A 442 2.09 20.68 -9.35
CA TYR A 442 3.22 21.46 -8.84
C TYR A 442 4.50 21.08 -9.55
N SER A 443 5.37 22.06 -9.73
CA SER A 443 6.80 21.84 -9.92
C SER A 443 7.51 21.99 -8.58
N VAL A 444 8.56 21.21 -8.31
CA VAL A 444 9.43 21.42 -7.14
C VAL A 444 10.05 22.83 -7.12
N THR A 445 10.19 23.45 -8.30
CA THR A 445 10.67 24.84 -8.44
C THR A 445 9.67 25.86 -7.88
N ASP A 446 8.38 25.52 -7.82
CA ASP A 446 7.34 26.38 -7.22
C ASP A 446 7.55 26.52 -5.70
N PHE A 447 8.32 25.60 -5.10
CA PHE A 447 8.69 25.54 -3.69
C PHE A 447 10.16 25.88 -3.44
N GLY A 448 10.86 26.42 -4.44
CA GLY A 448 12.22 26.94 -4.29
C GLY A 448 13.35 25.95 -4.56
N ALA A 449 13.07 24.74 -5.06
CA ALA A 449 14.13 23.83 -5.52
C ALA A 449 14.85 24.41 -6.75
N VAL A 450 16.19 24.34 -6.77
CA VAL A 450 17.00 24.89 -7.86
C VAL A 450 18.04 23.86 -8.29
N ALA A 451 17.84 23.29 -9.48
CA ALA A 451 18.79 22.31 -9.99
C ALA A 451 20.20 22.89 -10.21
N ASN A 452 21.21 22.08 -9.89
CA ASN A 452 22.64 22.27 -10.15
C ASN A 452 23.31 23.41 -9.34
N ASP A 453 22.67 23.93 -8.30
CA ASP A 453 23.28 24.96 -7.44
C ASP A 453 24.08 24.38 -6.25
N LEU A 454 23.99 23.06 -6.03
CA LEU A 454 24.61 22.30 -4.95
C LEU A 454 24.07 22.66 -3.55
N ILE A 455 22.85 23.19 -3.46
CA ILE A 455 22.15 23.48 -2.22
C ILE A 455 21.12 22.38 -1.95
N ASP A 456 20.93 22.03 -0.68
CA ASP A 456 19.96 21.00 -0.27
C ASP A 456 18.52 21.36 -0.68
N ASP A 457 17.93 20.51 -1.54
CA ASP A 457 16.58 20.63 -2.07
C ASP A 457 15.55 19.83 -1.26
N THR A 458 15.97 19.13 -0.20
CA THR A 458 15.11 18.21 0.58
C THR A 458 13.80 18.88 1.02
N ALA A 459 13.89 20.09 1.58
CA ALA A 459 12.72 20.82 2.08
C ALA A 459 11.75 21.21 0.96
N ALA A 460 12.25 21.69 -0.18
CA ALA A 460 11.42 22.11 -1.30
C ALA A 460 10.67 20.93 -1.94
N PHE A 461 11.34 19.80 -2.12
CA PHE A 461 10.71 18.57 -2.60
C PHE A 461 9.64 18.07 -1.62
N GLN A 462 9.95 18.01 -0.32
CA GLN A 462 8.99 17.53 0.66
C GLN A 462 7.76 18.43 0.76
N GLN A 463 7.94 19.76 0.77
CA GLN A 463 6.82 20.72 0.79
C GLN A 463 5.92 20.58 -0.44
N ALA A 464 6.49 20.36 -1.63
CA ALA A 464 5.71 20.13 -2.84
C ALA A 464 4.89 18.82 -2.76
N LEU A 465 5.50 17.74 -2.27
CA LEU A 465 4.84 16.44 -2.07
C LEU A 465 3.71 16.54 -1.03
N ASP A 466 3.94 17.23 0.07
CA ASP A 466 2.96 17.45 1.12
C ASP A 466 1.81 18.35 0.64
N ALA A 467 2.10 19.37 -0.18
CA ALA A 467 1.08 20.20 -0.82
C ALA A 467 0.18 19.40 -1.77
N ALA A 468 0.75 18.48 -2.58
CA ALA A 468 -0.04 17.59 -3.41
C ALA A 468 -0.92 16.67 -2.57
N ALA A 469 -0.39 16.12 -1.48
CA ALA A 469 -1.15 15.28 -0.55
C ALA A 469 -2.32 16.04 0.09
N PHE A 470 -2.10 17.29 0.49
CA PHE A 470 -3.12 18.18 1.07
C PHE A 470 -4.31 18.36 0.12
N TYR A 471 -4.04 18.49 -1.18
CA TYR A 471 -5.08 18.62 -2.22
C TYR A 471 -5.60 17.28 -2.77
N GLY A 472 -5.42 16.18 -2.05
CA GLY A 472 -6.03 14.89 -2.37
C GLY A 472 -5.20 13.97 -3.28
N GLY A 473 -3.90 14.26 -3.48
CA GLY A 473 -2.98 13.48 -4.29
C GLY A 473 -2.59 14.19 -5.58
N GLY A 474 -1.90 13.49 -6.48
CA GLY A 474 -1.49 14.01 -7.79
C GLY A 474 0.02 14.11 -7.99
N VAL A 475 0.44 14.79 -9.06
CA VAL A 475 1.82 14.74 -9.54
C VAL A 475 2.60 16.01 -9.14
N VAL A 476 3.76 15.79 -8.52
CA VAL A 476 4.81 16.78 -8.31
C VAL A 476 5.93 16.51 -9.31
N PHE A 477 6.21 17.50 -10.16
CA PHE A 477 7.20 17.38 -11.21
C PHE A 477 8.54 18.00 -10.83
N ALA A 478 9.62 17.29 -11.10
CA ALA A 478 10.99 17.75 -10.92
C ALA A 478 11.68 17.85 -12.30
N PRO A 479 11.89 19.06 -12.84
CA PRO A 479 12.55 19.24 -14.15
C PRO A 479 13.96 18.63 -14.20
N ALA A 480 14.46 18.31 -15.40
CA ALA A 480 15.80 17.78 -15.58
C ALA A 480 16.88 18.66 -14.94
N GLY A 481 17.85 18.03 -14.29
CA GLY A 481 18.89 18.70 -13.51
C GLY A 481 19.33 17.88 -12.30
N ARG A 482 20.34 18.36 -11.57
CA ARG A 482 20.89 17.69 -10.39
C ARG A 482 20.42 18.37 -9.11
N TYR A 483 19.78 17.63 -8.22
CA TYR A 483 19.25 18.13 -6.95
C TYR A 483 19.97 17.48 -5.78
N VAL A 484 20.37 18.25 -4.77
CA VAL A 484 21.10 17.74 -3.58
C VAL A 484 20.09 17.36 -2.50
N PHE A 485 20.34 16.23 -1.82
CA PHE A 485 19.56 15.80 -0.67
C PHE A 485 20.48 15.46 0.51
N GLU A 486 20.46 16.31 1.53
CA GLU A 486 21.09 16.05 2.84
C GLU A 486 20.13 15.33 3.82
N GLY A 487 18.85 15.19 3.45
CA GLY A 487 17.87 14.36 4.15
C GLY A 487 17.20 13.33 3.22
N HIS A 488 16.06 12.82 3.68
CA HIS A 488 15.23 11.85 2.97
C HIS A 488 13.84 12.42 2.66
N LEU A 489 13.14 11.77 1.73
CA LEU A 489 11.80 12.12 1.29
C LEU A 489 10.79 11.07 1.73
N SER A 490 9.58 11.51 2.07
CA SER A 490 8.40 10.66 2.21
C SER A 490 7.41 11.01 1.12
N VAL A 491 7.19 10.12 0.15
CA VAL A 491 6.18 10.29 -0.90
C VAL A 491 4.81 9.87 -0.36
N PRO A 492 3.86 10.81 -0.20
CA PRO A 492 2.57 10.51 0.41
C PRO A 492 1.68 9.62 -0.45
N GLU A 493 0.62 9.10 0.16
CA GLU A 493 -0.40 8.31 -0.51
C GLU A 493 -1.00 9.07 -1.70
N LEU A 494 -1.14 8.39 -2.84
CA LEU A 494 -1.65 8.93 -4.11
C LEU A 494 -0.85 10.13 -4.68
N VAL A 495 0.33 10.42 -4.14
CA VAL A 495 1.23 11.41 -4.69
C VAL A 495 2.25 10.73 -5.59
N THR A 496 2.55 11.38 -6.71
CA THR A 496 3.59 10.98 -7.63
C THR A 496 4.76 11.98 -7.56
N LEU A 497 5.96 11.49 -7.25
CA LEU A 497 7.20 12.19 -7.57
C LEU A 497 7.59 11.80 -9.00
N ARG A 498 7.57 12.78 -9.92
CA ARG A 498 7.87 12.56 -11.33
C ARG A 498 9.02 13.45 -11.80
N GLY A 499 10.05 12.86 -12.38
CA GLY A 499 11.10 13.62 -13.05
C GLY A 499 11.02 13.59 -14.58
N GLU A 500 12.16 13.83 -15.21
CA GLU A 500 12.45 13.53 -16.60
C GLU A 500 13.44 12.37 -16.69
N TRP A 501 13.17 11.41 -17.56
CA TRP A 501 14.02 10.23 -17.73
C TRP A 501 13.99 9.75 -19.17
N GLN A 502 15.12 9.23 -19.61
CA GLN A 502 15.25 8.48 -20.84
C GLN A 502 15.89 7.14 -20.52
N ASN A 503 15.49 6.10 -21.25
CA ASN A 503 16.04 4.77 -21.06
C ASN A 503 17.57 4.77 -21.13
N PRO A 504 18.30 4.31 -20.09
CA PRO A 504 19.76 4.36 -20.06
C PRO A 504 20.40 3.46 -21.12
N GLU A 505 19.70 2.44 -21.62
CA GLU A 505 20.15 1.59 -22.72
C GLU A 505 19.85 2.20 -24.10
N GLN A 506 19.14 3.33 -24.15
CA GLN A 506 18.81 4.10 -25.35
C GLN A 506 19.38 5.53 -25.27
N GLY A 507 20.52 5.69 -24.60
CA GLY A 507 21.25 6.97 -24.54
C GLY A 507 20.84 7.92 -23.41
N GLY A 508 19.96 7.51 -22.49
CA GLY A 508 19.53 8.31 -21.34
C GLY A 508 20.38 8.17 -20.07
N LEU A 509 21.51 7.47 -20.14
CA LEU A 509 22.33 7.21 -18.96
C LEU A 509 22.97 8.50 -18.45
N GLY A 510 22.78 8.81 -17.16
CA GLY A 510 23.34 10.01 -16.52
C GLY A 510 22.65 11.32 -16.92
N THR A 511 21.46 11.26 -17.52
CA THR A 511 20.67 12.45 -17.92
C THR A 511 19.33 12.52 -17.18
N GLY A 512 18.58 13.60 -17.40
CA GLY A 512 17.26 13.82 -16.83
C GLY A 512 17.29 14.40 -15.42
N THR A 513 16.32 14.03 -14.59
CA THR A 513 16.22 14.44 -13.19
C THR A 513 17.08 13.53 -12.33
N ILE A 514 18.15 14.07 -11.77
CA ILE A 514 19.15 13.34 -10.98
C ILE A 514 19.05 13.76 -9.51
N LEU A 515 18.70 12.82 -8.65
CA LEU A 515 18.62 12.99 -7.21
C LEU A 515 19.95 12.55 -6.57
N MET A 516 20.68 13.47 -5.95
CA MET A 516 21.99 13.22 -5.32
C MET A 516 21.83 13.05 -3.82
N SER A 517 21.95 11.82 -3.32
CA SER A 517 21.76 11.50 -1.90
C SER A 517 23.08 11.51 -1.12
N TYR A 518 23.11 12.22 0.01
CA TYR A 518 24.27 12.33 0.92
C TYR A 518 24.01 11.81 2.34
N GLU A 519 22.75 11.71 2.77
CA GLU A 519 22.39 11.24 4.12
C GLU A 519 22.84 9.79 4.39
N ASN A 520 23.10 9.46 5.65
CA ASN A 520 23.34 8.09 6.14
C ASN A 520 24.57 7.36 5.55
N LYS A 521 25.56 8.08 5.04
CA LYS A 521 26.86 7.50 4.66
C LYS A 521 27.49 6.73 5.83
N GLY A 522 27.81 5.45 5.60
CA GLY A 522 28.36 4.55 6.62
C GLY A 522 27.31 3.96 7.57
N ASN A 523 26.01 4.24 7.38
CA ASN A 523 24.92 3.75 8.23
C ASN A 523 23.90 2.92 7.42
N GLU A 524 24.09 1.60 7.40
CA GLU A 524 23.18 0.67 6.69
C GLU A 524 21.74 0.64 7.25
N ASN A 525 21.58 0.93 8.54
CA ASN A 525 20.29 0.81 9.25
C ASN A 525 19.57 2.16 9.40
N GLY A 526 20.03 3.19 8.68
CA GLY A 526 19.38 4.49 8.63
C GLY A 526 18.03 4.47 7.92
N ALA A 527 17.36 5.62 7.91
CA ALA A 527 16.14 5.80 7.12
C ALA A 527 16.45 5.64 5.62
N ALA A 528 15.50 5.07 4.87
CA ALA A 528 15.63 5.00 3.42
C ALA A 528 15.67 6.42 2.82
N PHE A 529 16.39 6.62 1.71
CA PHE A 529 16.42 7.93 1.06
C PHE A 529 15.02 8.36 0.59
N ILE A 530 14.22 7.45 0.04
CA ILE A 530 12.81 7.69 -0.28
C ILE A 530 11.96 6.63 0.42
N SER A 531 11.05 7.07 1.29
CA SER A 531 9.98 6.26 1.85
C SER A 531 8.70 6.46 1.04
N THR A 532 7.99 5.39 0.70
CA THR A 532 6.79 5.44 -0.14
C THR A 532 5.57 4.91 0.59
N LYS A 533 4.50 5.71 0.67
CA LYS A 533 3.21 5.26 1.22
C LYS A 533 2.38 4.50 0.19
N GLN A 534 1.26 3.90 0.62
CA GLN A 534 0.36 3.19 -0.28
C GLN A 534 -0.04 3.99 -1.51
N SER A 535 -0.07 3.32 -2.67
CA SER A 535 -0.49 3.92 -3.93
C SER A 535 0.29 5.19 -4.34
N SER A 536 1.44 5.44 -3.72
CA SER A 536 2.36 6.49 -4.17
C SER A 536 3.11 6.02 -5.42
N THR A 537 3.62 6.97 -6.20
CA THR A 537 4.42 6.66 -7.38
C THR A 537 5.74 7.42 -7.34
N VAL A 538 6.85 6.74 -7.59
CA VAL A 538 8.15 7.35 -7.90
C VAL A 538 8.48 7.00 -9.33
N ARG A 539 8.62 8.00 -10.19
CA ARG A 539 8.91 7.75 -11.59
C ARG A 539 9.76 8.77 -12.31
N ASP A 540 10.40 8.31 -13.37
CA ASP A 540 11.19 9.12 -14.29
C ASP A 540 12.35 9.84 -13.58
N VAL A 541 13.15 9.12 -12.79
CA VAL A 541 14.28 9.68 -12.01
C VAL A 541 15.55 8.84 -12.11
N THR A 542 16.70 9.49 -12.03
CA THR A 542 18.00 8.87 -11.77
C THR A 542 18.40 9.18 -10.33
N ILE A 543 18.85 8.19 -9.56
CA ILE A 543 19.33 8.37 -8.19
C ILE A 543 20.82 8.04 -8.14
N TRP A 544 21.62 8.91 -7.54
CA TRP A 544 23.08 8.80 -7.49
C TRP A 544 23.59 9.12 -6.08
N TYR A 545 24.61 8.38 -5.63
CA TYR A 545 25.33 8.61 -4.37
C TYR A 545 26.72 9.18 -4.69
N PRO A 546 26.93 10.51 -4.65
CA PRO A 546 28.16 11.13 -5.13
C PRO A 546 29.40 10.76 -4.31
N GLU A 547 29.21 10.39 -3.05
CA GLU A 547 30.27 10.00 -2.12
C GLU A 547 30.66 8.51 -2.17
N GLN A 548 30.10 7.76 -3.14
CA GLN A 548 30.34 6.35 -3.38
C GLN A 548 31.11 6.16 -4.70
N ASP A 549 32.34 6.67 -4.79
CA ASP A 549 33.13 6.74 -6.04
C ASP A 549 34.39 5.85 -6.06
N ASP A 550 34.80 5.28 -4.91
CA ASP A 550 35.97 4.39 -4.79
C ASP A 550 35.57 2.92 -4.55
N ILE A 551 35.79 2.07 -5.56
CA ILE A 551 35.52 0.63 -5.47
C ILE A 551 36.33 -0.09 -4.38
N GLY A 552 37.47 0.47 -3.96
CA GLY A 552 38.29 -0.03 -2.86
C GLY A 552 37.74 0.31 -1.47
N ASN A 553 36.77 1.22 -1.38
CA ASN A 553 36.23 1.74 -0.14
C ASN A 553 34.71 1.98 -0.21
N ILE A 554 33.96 0.94 -0.58
CA ILE A 554 32.50 1.01 -0.63
C ILE A 554 31.91 1.28 0.77
N GLN A 555 31.10 2.33 0.87
CA GLN A 555 30.39 2.72 2.09
C GLN A 555 29.01 2.06 2.16
N ALA A 556 28.60 1.70 3.37
CA ALA A 556 27.24 1.26 3.60
C ALA A 556 26.26 2.43 3.53
N TYR A 557 25.10 2.21 2.90
CA TYR A 557 23.95 3.11 2.89
C TYR A 557 22.67 2.30 3.17
N PRO A 558 21.60 2.93 3.67
CA PRO A 558 20.31 2.27 3.82
C PRO A 558 19.67 1.99 2.45
N TRP A 559 18.43 1.50 2.47
CA TRP A 559 17.65 1.32 1.25
C TRP A 559 17.48 2.64 0.50
N THR A 560 17.67 2.61 -0.83
CA THR A 560 17.43 3.81 -1.64
C THR A 560 15.95 4.16 -1.67
N ILE A 561 15.10 3.16 -1.88
CA ILE A 561 13.65 3.30 -1.75
C ILE A 561 13.11 2.18 -0.86
N ALA A 562 12.26 2.51 0.11
CA ALA A 562 11.57 1.54 0.94
C ALA A 562 10.07 1.84 1.03
N ALA A 563 9.25 0.80 0.97
CA ALA A 563 7.84 0.91 1.31
C ALA A 563 7.67 1.21 2.80
N ASP A 564 6.76 2.13 3.11
CA ASP A 564 6.37 2.43 4.49
C ASP A 564 5.67 1.22 5.11
N LEU A 565 6.02 0.90 6.36
CA LEU A 565 5.51 -0.23 7.12
C LEU A 565 4.08 -0.01 7.65
N THR A 566 3.54 1.20 7.50
CA THR A 566 2.20 1.56 8.00
C THR A 566 1.05 1.09 7.09
N THR A 567 1.34 0.71 5.85
CA THR A 567 0.32 0.39 4.85
C THR A 567 0.57 -0.96 4.16
N ARG A 568 -0.49 -1.63 3.70
CA ARG A 568 -0.41 -2.96 3.05
C ARG A 568 -0.29 -2.91 1.54
N ILE A 569 -0.66 -1.80 0.91
CA ILE A 569 -0.54 -1.61 -0.53
C ILE A 569 0.77 -0.88 -0.81
N GLY A 570 1.52 -1.38 -1.77
CA GLY A 570 2.83 -0.86 -2.13
C GLY A 570 2.80 0.26 -3.17
N PRO A 571 3.98 0.79 -3.52
CA PRO A 571 4.13 1.86 -4.50
C PRO A 571 4.18 1.36 -5.93
N THR A 572 4.06 2.31 -6.86
CA THR A 572 4.54 2.17 -8.22
C THR A 572 5.95 2.77 -8.34
N LEU A 573 6.89 1.99 -8.85
CA LEU A 573 8.27 2.37 -9.12
C LEU A 573 8.51 2.24 -10.62
N LYS A 574 8.70 3.35 -11.35
CA LYS A 574 8.72 3.30 -12.81
C LYS A 574 9.83 4.16 -13.43
N ASN A 575 10.56 3.65 -14.41
CA ASN A 575 11.58 4.43 -15.14
C ASN A 575 12.62 5.03 -14.16
N ILE A 576 13.27 4.16 -13.39
CA ILE A 576 14.25 4.55 -12.36
C ILE A 576 15.62 4.03 -12.75
N THR A 577 16.63 4.91 -12.74
CA THR A 577 18.04 4.52 -12.88
C THR A 577 18.76 4.67 -11.54
N LEU A 578 19.28 3.59 -10.97
CA LEU A 578 20.13 3.60 -9.79
C LEU A 578 21.61 3.63 -10.19
N ILE A 579 22.30 4.71 -9.85
CA ILE A 579 23.75 4.80 -9.93
C ILE A 579 24.29 4.46 -8.55
N ASN A 580 25.28 3.56 -8.50
CA ASN A 580 26.09 3.19 -7.33
C ASN A 580 25.36 3.03 -5.98
N SER A 581 24.10 2.60 -5.99
CA SER A 581 23.31 2.42 -4.77
C SER A 581 23.83 1.24 -3.96
N TYR A 582 23.92 1.34 -2.62
CA TYR A 582 24.32 0.19 -1.81
C TYR A 582 23.20 -0.85 -1.74
N LYS A 583 22.00 -0.39 -1.37
CA LYS A 583 20.76 -1.17 -1.38
C LYS A 583 19.72 -0.46 -2.24
N GLY A 584 19.07 -1.18 -3.15
CA GLY A 584 18.10 -0.61 -4.08
C GLY A 584 16.74 -0.41 -3.44
N PHE A 585 15.94 -1.47 -3.38
CA PHE A 585 14.51 -1.40 -3.03
C PHE A 585 14.13 -2.39 -1.94
N ASN A 586 13.37 -1.93 -0.94
CA ASN A 586 12.72 -2.79 0.05
C ASN A 586 11.20 -2.72 -0.09
N LEU A 587 10.59 -3.84 -0.45
CA LEU A 587 9.16 -4.01 -0.64
C LEU A 587 8.60 -4.98 0.41
N PHE A 588 8.78 -4.63 1.68
CA PHE A 588 8.15 -5.33 2.81
C PHE A 588 6.71 -4.84 2.99
N LEU A 589 5.74 -5.76 3.16
CA LEU A 589 4.30 -5.43 3.28
C LEU A 589 3.70 -4.63 2.11
N ALA A 590 4.40 -4.58 0.97
CA ALA A 590 4.06 -3.71 -0.14
C ALA A 590 3.24 -4.47 -1.21
N ALA A 591 2.07 -4.98 -0.84
CA ALA A 591 1.25 -5.78 -1.73
C ALA A 591 0.79 -4.97 -2.95
N CYS A 592 0.59 -5.60 -4.10
CA CYS A 592 0.25 -4.90 -5.36
C CYS A 592 1.32 -3.92 -5.89
N SER A 593 2.54 -3.91 -5.34
CA SER A 593 3.62 -3.05 -5.86
C SER A 593 3.89 -3.34 -7.33
N TYR A 594 4.24 -2.29 -8.07
CA TYR A 594 4.60 -2.39 -9.48
C TYR A 594 5.94 -1.75 -9.75
N SER A 595 6.93 -2.57 -10.10
CA SER A 595 8.26 -2.10 -10.53
C SER A 595 8.40 -2.27 -12.03
N LYS A 596 8.57 -1.17 -12.78
CA LYS A 596 8.72 -1.20 -14.24
C LYS A 596 9.89 -0.37 -14.74
N ASN A 597 10.66 -0.90 -15.69
CA ASN A 597 11.79 -0.19 -16.31
C ASN A 597 12.80 0.32 -15.25
N ILE A 598 13.28 -0.61 -14.42
CA ILE A 598 14.28 -0.32 -13.40
C ILE A 598 15.65 -0.70 -13.94
N TYR A 599 16.59 0.24 -13.90
CA TYR A 599 17.95 0.06 -14.38
C TYR A 599 18.92 0.44 -13.26
N GLY A 600 20.06 -0.22 -13.12
CA GLY A 600 21.09 0.33 -12.24
C GLY A 600 22.21 -0.59 -11.81
N THR A 601 23.17 0.01 -11.13
CA THR A 601 24.27 -0.71 -10.47
C THR A 601 24.05 -0.65 -8.97
N VAL A 602 23.79 -1.82 -8.37
CA VAL A 602 23.56 -1.95 -6.92
C VAL A 602 24.67 -2.80 -6.30
N LEU A 603 25.23 -2.36 -5.18
CA LEU A 603 26.49 -2.86 -4.67
C LEU A 603 26.34 -3.99 -3.65
N LYS A 604 25.26 -4.03 -2.87
CA LYS A 604 24.96 -5.09 -1.90
C LYS A 604 23.69 -5.86 -2.22
N GLN A 605 22.56 -5.16 -2.38
CA GLN A 605 21.27 -5.84 -2.60
C GLN A 605 20.32 -5.01 -3.45
N GLY A 606 19.93 -5.53 -4.63
CA GLY A 606 19.03 -4.84 -5.55
C GLY A 606 17.61 -4.72 -5.02
N PHE A 607 16.98 -5.86 -4.71
CA PHE A 607 15.63 -5.92 -4.14
C PHE A 607 15.57 -6.84 -2.92
N GLU A 608 14.77 -6.46 -1.91
CA GLU A 608 14.19 -7.35 -0.93
C GLU A 608 12.66 -7.31 -1.05
N ILE A 609 12.04 -8.47 -1.21
CA ILE A 609 10.60 -8.62 -1.30
C ILE A 609 10.17 -9.64 -0.24
N ASP A 610 9.34 -9.22 0.70
CA ASP A 610 8.88 -10.07 1.80
C ASP A 610 7.50 -9.65 2.33
N LYS A 611 6.80 -10.59 2.97
CA LYS A 611 5.46 -10.44 3.54
C LYS A 611 4.44 -9.86 2.57
N ILE A 612 4.47 -10.29 1.32
CA ILE A 612 3.51 -9.88 0.28
C ILE A 612 2.31 -10.82 0.30
N GLY A 613 1.11 -10.26 0.55
CA GLY A 613 -0.17 -10.99 0.58
C GLY A 613 -1.05 -10.85 -0.67
N ASP A 614 -0.75 -9.88 -1.55
CA ASP A 614 -1.37 -9.68 -2.87
C ASP A 614 -0.32 -9.41 -3.94
N ILE A 615 -0.69 -9.69 -5.19
CA ILE A 615 0.19 -9.88 -6.36
C ILE A 615 1.14 -8.69 -6.63
N LEU A 616 2.44 -8.89 -6.38
CA LEU A 616 3.50 -7.94 -6.76
C LEU A 616 4.03 -8.23 -8.17
N ARG A 617 4.37 -7.16 -8.92
CA ARG A 617 4.86 -7.24 -10.31
C ARG A 617 6.21 -6.56 -10.52
N MET A 618 7.09 -7.23 -11.26
CA MET A 618 8.34 -6.70 -11.80
C MET A 618 8.36 -6.88 -13.33
N GLU A 619 8.45 -5.78 -14.07
CA GLU A 619 8.52 -5.75 -15.54
C GLU A 619 9.75 -4.95 -15.98
N THR A 620 10.73 -5.57 -16.63
CA THR A 620 11.96 -4.92 -17.07
C THR A 620 12.80 -4.38 -15.91
N VAL A 621 13.64 -5.25 -15.31
CA VAL A 621 14.56 -4.90 -14.23
C VAL A 621 15.98 -5.32 -14.60
N HIS A 622 16.82 -4.37 -14.99
CA HIS A 622 18.20 -4.61 -15.43
C HIS A 622 19.18 -4.06 -14.40
N LEU A 623 19.77 -4.94 -13.59
CA LEU A 623 20.78 -4.59 -12.62
C LEU A 623 22.16 -5.05 -13.13
N ARG A 624 23.03 -4.10 -13.49
CA ARG A 624 24.28 -4.37 -14.23
C ARG A 624 25.40 -3.40 -13.83
N PRO A 625 26.68 -3.81 -13.88
CA PRO A 625 27.81 -2.95 -13.51
C PRO A 625 27.99 -1.73 -14.42
N LYS A 626 27.60 -1.85 -15.71
CA LYS A 626 27.76 -0.78 -16.70
C LYS A 626 27.07 0.53 -16.36
N TYR A 627 25.93 0.51 -15.63
CA TYR A 627 25.17 1.74 -15.39
C TYR A 627 25.93 2.73 -14.52
N TRP A 628 26.79 2.26 -13.62
CA TRP A 628 27.73 3.12 -12.91
C TRP A 628 28.98 3.40 -13.75
N ALA A 629 29.60 2.36 -14.33
CA ALA A 629 30.84 2.48 -15.10
C ALA A 629 30.75 3.54 -16.22
N ASP A 630 29.62 3.56 -16.92
CA ASP A 630 29.39 4.41 -18.09
C ASP A 630 28.55 5.65 -17.76
N SER A 631 28.22 5.89 -16.47
CA SER A 631 27.27 6.93 -16.05
C SER A 631 27.64 8.36 -16.46
N GLY A 632 28.94 8.63 -16.57
CA GLY A 632 29.46 10.00 -16.68
C GLY A 632 29.23 10.86 -15.43
N LEU A 633 28.79 10.26 -14.31
CA LEU A 633 28.60 10.93 -13.03
C LEU A 633 29.78 10.62 -12.09
N GLY A 634 30.47 11.66 -11.62
CA GLY A 634 31.68 11.53 -10.82
C GLY A 634 32.84 10.93 -11.61
N THR A 635 33.67 10.13 -10.94
CA THR A 635 34.78 9.37 -11.54
C THR A 635 34.53 7.87 -11.37
N PRO A 636 33.62 7.26 -12.17
CA PRO A 636 33.22 5.88 -11.95
C PRO A 636 34.38 4.89 -12.13
N PRO A 637 34.44 3.81 -11.33
CA PRO A 637 35.39 2.72 -11.54
C PRO A 637 35.15 1.96 -12.85
N THR A 638 36.09 1.11 -13.24
CA THR A 638 35.91 0.27 -14.43
C THR A 638 34.82 -0.78 -14.20
N GLU A 639 34.06 -1.11 -15.24
CA GLU A 639 33.01 -2.13 -15.19
C GLU A 639 33.50 -3.46 -14.60
N SER A 640 34.70 -3.91 -15.01
CA SER A 640 35.30 -5.14 -14.48
C SER A 640 35.58 -5.09 -12.97
N SER A 641 35.97 -3.93 -12.43
CA SER A 641 36.20 -3.78 -10.98
C SER A 641 34.90 -3.79 -10.18
N ILE A 642 33.84 -3.16 -10.73
CA ILE A 642 32.49 -3.17 -10.16
C ILE A 642 31.94 -4.60 -10.15
N MET A 643 32.04 -5.28 -11.28
CA MET A 643 31.61 -6.68 -11.43
C MET A 643 32.33 -7.61 -10.46
N ALA A 644 33.66 -7.45 -10.29
CA ALA A 644 34.41 -8.24 -9.32
C ALA A 644 33.93 -8.01 -7.88
N TYR A 645 33.61 -6.76 -7.51
CA TYR A 645 33.04 -6.44 -6.21
C TYR A 645 31.64 -7.03 -6.03
N GLN A 646 30.74 -6.85 -7.00
CA GLN A 646 29.37 -7.40 -6.95
C GLN A 646 29.38 -8.93 -6.87
N ARG A 647 30.30 -9.60 -7.56
CA ARG A 647 30.42 -11.06 -7.51
C ARG A 647 30.80 -11.56 -6.12
N ALA A 648 31.56 -10.75 -5.38
CA ALA A 648 32.00 -11.08 -4.02
C ALA A 648 30.97 -10.69 -2.94
N ASN A 649 30.18 -9.63 -3.16
CA ASN A 649 29.41 -8.99 -2.08
C ASN A 649 27.92 -8.77 -2.36
N GLY A 650 27.49 -8.91 -3.61
CA GLY A 650 26.18 -8.48 -4.07
C GLY A 650 25.18 -9.61 -4.32
N THR A 651 23.92 -9.36 -3.97
CA THR A 651 22.75 -10.14 -4.40
C THR A 651 21.83 -9.28 -5.26
N GLY A 652 21.40 -9.79 -6.42
CA GLY A 652 20.51 -9.05 -7.32
C GLY A 652 19.12 -8.87 -6.71
N VAL A 653 18.38 -9.97 -6.56
CA VAL A 653 17.01 -9.99 -6.03
C VAL A 653 16.89 -11.05 -4.95
N VAL A 654 16.29 -10.69 -3.82
CA VAL A 654 15.91 -11.62 -2.74
C VAL A 654 14.38 -11.71 -2.69
N GLN A 655 13.85 -12.89 -3.01
CA GLN A 655 12.43 -13.25 -2.91
C GLN A 655 12.20 -14.08 -1.65
N LYS A 656 11.44 -13.54 -0.70
CA LYS A 656 10.99 -14.20 0.52
C LYS A 656 9.50 -14.53 0.44
N LYS A 657 8.71 -14.29 1.50
CA LYS A 657 7.26 -14.53 1.45
C LYS A 657 6.63 -13.59 0.42
N ASN A 658 6.29 -14.14 -0.73
CA ASN A 658 5.57 -13.44 -1.77
C ASN A 658 4.61 -14.41 -2.45
N ASP A 659 3.33 -14.10 -2.32
CA ASP A 659 2.24 -14.87 -2.90
C ASP A 659 2.05 -14.43 -4.35
N TRP A 660 2.23 -15.39 -5.26
CA TRP A 660 2.07 -15.21 -6.70
C TRP A 660 2.97 -14.10 -7.27
N GLY A 661 4.25 -14.05 -6.93
CA GLY A 661 5.13 -13.01 -7.48
C GLY A 661 5.27 -13.12 -9.00
N TYR A 662 5.10 -11.99 -9.70
CA TYR A 662 5.17 -11.93 -11.17
C TYR A 662 6.46 -11.22 -11.60
N MET A 663 7.31 -11.91 -12.35
CA MET A 663 8.56 -11.36 -12.87
C MET A 663 8.68 -11.55 -14.39
N TYR A 664 8.94 -10.47 -15.12
CA TYR A 664 9.19 -10.49 -16.56
C TYR A 664 10.37 -9.59 -16.92
N ASP A 665 11.27 -10.09 -17.77
CA ASP A 665 12.45 -9.38 -18.29
C ASP A 665 13.37 -8.82 -17.18
N VAL A 666 13.99 -9.74 -16.42
CA VAL A 666 14.87 -9.38 -15.32
C VAL A 666 16.30 -9.78 -15.70
N PHE A 667 17.23 -8.83 -15.76
CA PHE A 667 18.63 -9.07 -16.10
C PHE A 667 19.55 -8.70 -14.92
N LEU A 668 20.21 -9.70 -14.34
CA LEU A 668 21.12 -9.58 -13.21
C LEU A 668 22.54 -9.96 -13.65
N GLU A 669 23.43 -8.99 -13.77
CA GLU A 669 24.79 -9.19 -14.26
C GLU A 669 25.83 -8.97 -13.15
N GLY A 670 26.74 -9.94 -12.99
CA GLY A 670 27.92 -9.80 -12.14
C GLY A 670 27.71 -10.09 -10.64
N TYR A 671 26.51 -10.45 -10.20
CA TYR A 671 26.21 -10.66 -8.77
C TYR A 671 26.74 -12.00 -8.22
N GLY A 672 27.06 -12.03 -6.92
CA GLY A 672 27.40 -13.25 -6.21
C GLY A 672 26.23 -14.24 -6.19
N ILE A 673 25.01 -13.72 -5.98
CA ILE A 673 23.77 -14.43 -6.25
C ILE A 673 22.88 -13.53 -7.12
N GLY A 674 22.46 -14.00 -8.29
CA GLY A 674 21.49 -13.29 -9.12
C GLY A 674 20.15 -13.22 -8.40
N LEU A 675 19.41 -14.33 -8.39
CA LEU A 675 18.14 -14.48 -7.70
C LEU A 675 18.28 -15.43 -6.50
N LEU A 676 17.99 -14.95 -5.30
CA LEU A 676 17.85 -15.76 -4.10
C LEU A 676 16.37 -15.96 -3.78
N VAL A 677 15.95 -17.21 -3.62
CA VAL A 677 14.64 -17.58 -3.09
C VAL A 677 14.85 -18.26 -1.74
N GLU A 678 14.33 -17.66 -0.67
CA GLU A 678 14.47 -18.18 0.69
C GLU A 678 13.19 -17.99 1.52
N GLU A 679 13.08 -18.67 2.65
CA GLU A 679 11.96 -18.50 3.57
C GLU A 679 12.08 -17.15 4.31
N GLY A 680 11.00 -16.37 4.29
CA GLY A 680 10.83 -15.20 5.15
C GLY A 680 10.15 -15.58 6.47
N ILE A 681 10.12 -14.65 7.43
CA ILE A 681 9.48 -14.87 8.76
C ILE A 681 8.00 -15.26 8.62
N TYR A 682 7.36 -14.90 7.51
CA TYR A 682 5.93 -15.09 7.25
C TYR A 682 5.64 -16.16 6.18
N GLY A 683 6.66 -16.89 5.73
CA GLY A 683 6.53 -18.04 4.83
C GLY A 683 7.39 -17.94 3.57
N LYS A 684 7.01 -18.75 2.56
CA LYS A 684 7.85 -19.05 1.39
C LYS A 684 7.31 -18.42 0.10
N TYR A 685 8.20 -18.27 -0.89
CA TYR A 685 7.88 -17.73 -2.21
C TYR A 685 7.17 -18.74 -3.11
N ASN A 686 6.10 -18.31 -3.79
CA ASN A 686 5.54 -18.98 -4.98
C ASN A 686 5.28 -17.93 -6.06
N GLY A 687 5.34 -18.33 -7.33
CA GLY A 687 5.13 -17.36 -8.41
C GLY A 687 5.58 -17.82 -9.79
N GLN A 688 5.69 -16.84 -10.68
CA GLN A 688 6.06 -17.06 -12.07
C GLN A 688 7.08 -16.05 -12.58
N ILE A 689 8.03 -16.58 -13.34
CA ILE A 689 9.18 -15.87 -13.88
C ILE A 689 9.27 -16.18 -15.37
N GLN A 690 9.44 -15.15 -16.19
CA GLN A 690 9.74 -15.30 -17.61
C GLN A 690 10.82 -14.32 -18.02
N LYS A 691 11.72 -14.74 -18.93
CA LYS A 691 12.82 -13.89 -19.41
C LYS A 691 13.74 -13.40 -18.29
N LEU A 692 14.07 -14.29 -17.35
CA LEU A 692 15.15 -14.06 -16.40
C LEU A 692 16.49 -14.28 -17.10
N ARG A 693 17.40 -13.31 -17.00
CA ARG A 693 18.77 -13.39 -17.49
C ARG A 693 19.74 -13.21 -16.33
N THR A 694 20.67 -14.13 -16.18
CA THR A 694 21.83 -13.95 -15.30
C THR A 694 23.11 -14.17 -16.10
N GLU A 695 24.12 -13.34 -15.87
CA GLU A 695 25.43 -13.45 -16.54
C GLU A 695 26.55 -13.03 -15.60
N ASN A 696 27.75 -13.58 -15.83
CA ASN A 696 29.01 -13.18 -15.19
C ASN A 696 29.03 -13.25 -13.64
N GLY A 697 27.98 -13.80 -13.03
CA GLY A 697 27.83 -13.99 -11.59
C GLY A 697 28.37 -15.33 -11.11
N LYS A 698 28.32 -15.54 -9.79
CA LYS A 698 28.71 -16.81 -9.16
C LYS A 698 27.55 -17.81 -9.14
N ILE A 699 26.41 -17.44 -8.56
CA ILE A 699 25.19 -18.27 -8.59
C ILE A 699 24.11 -17.52 -9.37
N GLY A 700 23.56 -18.14 -10.41
CA GLY A 700 22.46 -17.54 -11.18
C GLY A 700 21.17 -17.47 -10.37
N ILE A 701 20.67 -18.64 -9.97
CA ILE A 701 19.50 -18.80 -9.10
C ILE A 701 19.87 -19.70 -7.92
N LYS A 702 19.53 -19.27 -6.70
CA LYS A 702 19.60 -20.08 -5.49
C LYS A 702 18.20 -20.35 -4.94
N LEU A 703 17.78 -21.61 -4.96
CA LEU A 703 16.48 -22.08 -4.49
C LEU A 703 16.58 -22.61 -3.06
N ALA A 704 16.85 -21.73 -2.10
CA ALA A 704 17.12 -22.14 -0.72
C ALA A 704 15.91 -22.78 -0.05
N ASP A 705 14.74 -22.14 -0.08
CA ASP A 705 13.51 -22.71 0.50
C ASP A 705 12.22 -22.14 -0.14
N PRO A 706 11.93 -22.49 -1.41
CA PRO A 706 10.70 -22.08 -2.08
C PRO A 706 9.46 -22.82 -1.54
N SER A 707 8.28 -22.27 -1.82
CA SER A 707 6.99 -22.87 -1.45
C SER A 707 6.71 -24.16 -2.22
N GLY A 708 6.05 -25.11 -1.56
CA GLY A 708 5.51 -26.31 -2.20
C GLY A 708 4.37 -26.05 -3.19
N ALA A 709 3.81 -24.84 -3.25
CA ALA A 709 2.88 -24.44 -4.33
C ALA A 709 3.58 -24.35 -5.70
N GLY A 710 4.90 -24.16 -5.72
CA GLY A 710 5.75 -24.22 -6.90
C GLY A 710 6.14 -22.87 -7.49
N ILE A 711 7.16 -22.92 -8.37
CA ILE A 711 7.66 -21.78 -9.15
C ILE A 711 7.78 -22.19 -10.61
N THR A 712 7.33 -21.31 -11.51
CA THR A 712 7.47 -21.51 -12.96
C THR A 712 8.48 -20.54 -13.56
N ILE A 713 9.38 -21.02 -14.41
CA ILE A 713 10.45 -20.26 -15.04
C ILE A 713 10.49 -20.59 -16.53
N SER A 714 10.28 -19.59 -17.39
CA SER A 714 10.15 -19.78 -18.84
C SER A 714 11.05 -18.84 -19.64
N ASN A 715 11.45 -19.24 -20.85
CA ASN A 715 12.15 -18.41 -21.83
C ASN A 715 13.33 -17.61 -21.23
N SER A 716 14.15 -18.28 -20.41
CA SER A 716 15.16 -17.64 -19.56
C SER A 716 16.60 -18.05 -19.95
N THR A 717 17.61 -17.29 -19.52
CA THR A 717 19.03 -17.58 -19.76
C THR A 717 19.81 -17.42 -18.46
N ILE A 718 20.28 -18.53 -17.90
CA ILE A 718 20.93 -18.56 -16.59
C ILE A 718 22.38 -18.96 -16.78
N ASN A 719 23.25 -17.96 -16.94
CA ASN A 719 24.66 -18.16 -17.21
C ASN A 719 25.54 -17.66 -16.04
N THR A 720 26.59 -18.42 -15.75
CA THR A 720 27.58 -18.09 -14.71
C THR A 720 29.00 -18.27 -15.21
N THR A 721 29.97 -17.75 -14.46
CA THR A 721 31.40 -17.83 -14.82
C THR A 721 32.27 -18.21 -13.63
N GLY A 722 33.46 -18.75 -13.91
CA GLY A 722 34.42 -19.20 -12.91
C GLY A 722 34.16 -20.62 -12.43
N SER A 723 35.18 -21.26 -11.84
CA SER A 723 35.10 -22.66 -11.38
C SER A 723 34.16 -22.89 -10.21
N ASP A 724 33.77 -21.82 -9.51
CA ASP A 724 32.75 -21.80 -8.46
C ASP A 724 31.38 -21.33 -8.99
N GLY A 725 31.23 -21.21 -10.32
CA GLY A 725 30.00 -20.82 -11.00
C GLY A 725 28.94 -21.93 -10.97
N ILE A 726 27.70 -21.56 -10.63
CA ILE A 726 26.54 -22.46 -10.63
C ILE A 726 25.31 -21.76 -11.22
N SER A 727 24.74 -22.24 -12.33
CA SER A 727 23.56 -21.58 -12.91
C SER A 727 22.33 -21.73 -12.00
N VAL A 728 22.02 -22.94 -11.52
CA VAL A 728 20.96 -23.20 -10.55
C VAL A 728 21.52 -24.02 -9.38
N GLU A 729 21.46 -23.44 -8.17
CA GLU A 729 21.77 -24.12 -6.92
C GLU A 729 20.48 -24.40 -6.14
N ALA A 730 20.15 -25.67 -5.94
CA ALA A 730 19.10 -26.14 -5.04
C ALA A 730 19.77 -26.82 -3.82
N PRO A 731 20.11 -26.09 -2.74
CA PRO A 731 20.84 -26.63 -1.59
C PRO A 731 20.02 -27.65 -0.80
N SER A 732 20.60 -28.25 0.25
CA SER A 732 19.92 -29.24 1.10
C SER A 732 18.67 -28.74 1.83
N THR A 733 18.43 -27.42 1.86
CA THR A 733 17.20 -26.80 2.38
C THR A 733 16.07 -26.78 1.34
N PHE A 734 16.33 -27.13 0.08
CA PHE A 734 15.32 -27.29 -0.95
C PHE A 734 14.41 -28.48 -0.61
N ASP A 735 13.27 -28.16 -0.01
CA ASP A 735 12.35 -29.07 0.66
C ASP A 735 11.68 -30.08 -0.30
N GLU A 736 11.25 -31.23 0.22
CA GLU A 736 10.60 -32.30 -0.56
C GLU A 736 9.28 -31.86 -1.22
N GLU A 737 8.58 -30.87 -0.66
CA GLU A 737 7.35 -30.32 -1.24
C GLU A 737 7.65 -29.33 -2.38
N ALA A 738 8.87 -28.80 -2.48
CA ALA A 738 9.22 -27.78 -3.46
C ALA A 738 9.25 -28.32 -4.90
N VAL A 739 8.62 -27.58 -5.82
CA VAL A 739 8.59 -27.90 -7.25
C VAL A 739 8.97 -26.67 -8.07
N VAL A 740 9.98 -26.80 -8.93
CA VAL A 740 10.39 -25.72 -9.84
C VAL A 740 10.44 -26.22 -11.28
N PHE A 741 9.71 -25.52 -12.15
CA PHE A 741 9.62 -25.82 -13.58
C PHE A 741 10.46 -24.84 -14.39
N PHE A 742 11.33 -25.38 -15.24
CA PHE A 742 12.09 -24.66 -16.25
C PHE A 742 11.59 -25.08 -17.64
N ASN A 743 11.20 -24.11 -18.45
CA ASN A 743 10.78 -24.34 -19.83
C ASN A 743 11.54 -23.42 -20.78
N SER A 744 12.05 -23.95 -21.90
CA SER A 744 12.72 -23.13 -22.92
C SER A 744 13.83 -22.25 -22.31
N THR A 745 14.55 -22.80 -21.33
CA THR A 745 15.57 -22.07 -20.55
C THR A 745 16.96 -22.59 -20.88
N THR A 746 17.90 -21.66 -21.08
CA THR A 746 19.30 -21.96 -21.35
C THR A 746 20.13 -21.87 -20.08
N PHE A 747 21.03 -22.83 -19.86
CA PHE A 747 21.96 -22.90 -18.73
C PHE A 747 23.39 -23.05 -19.23
N GLY A 748 24.27 -22.12 -18.85
CA GLY A 748 25.70 -22.17 -19.20
C GLY A 748 26.59 -21.87 -18.00
N SER A 749 27.58 -22.74 -17.75
CA SER A 749 28.61 -22.51 -16.74
C SER A 749 29.95 -23.07 -17.24
N PRO A 750 30.67 -22.35 -18.12
CA PRO A 750 31.80 -22.89 -18.89
C PRO A 750 32.92 -23.51 -18.05
N ASP A 751 33.15 -22.98 -16.84
CA ASP A 751 34.15 -23.49 -15.90
C ASP A 751 33.52 -24.22 -14.70
N GLY A 752 32.18 -24.20 -14.58
CA GLY A 752 31.42 -24.59 -13.40
C GLY A 752 30.35 -25.65 -13.68
N ILE A 753 29.27 -25.64 -12.89
CA ILE A 753 28.18 -26.61 -12.93
C ILE A 753 26.87 -25.90 -13.30
N PRO A 754 26.22 -26.21 -14.44
CA PRO A 754 24.91 -25.63 -14.76
C PRO A 754 23.85 -25.89 -13.67
N VAL A 755 23.62 -27.14 -13.27
CA VAL A 755 22.62 -27.46 -12.24
C VAL A 755 23.24 -28.27 -11.12
N LYS A 756 23.13 -27.78 -9.88
CA LYS A 756 23.54 -28.49 -8.68
C LYS A 756 22.37 -28.59 -7.70
N MET A 757 21.98 -29.81 -7.35
CA MET A 757 20.84 -30.11 -6.50
C MET A 757 21.25 -31.03 -5.34
N ASP A 758 21.21 -30.50 -4.12
CA ASP A 758 21.52 -31.21 -2.88
C ASP A 758 20.28 -31.47 -1.99
N GLY A 759 19.13 -30.88 -2.32
CA GLY A 759 17.86 -31.03 -1.58
C GLY A 759 16.87 -32.04 -2.18
N ALA A 760 15.79 -32.31 -1.45
CA ALA A 760 14.86 -33.41 -1.71
C ALA A 760 13.69 -33.05 -2.65
N GLY A 761 13.52 -31.78 -3.02
CA GLY A 761 12.44 -31.32 -3.90
C GLY A 761 12.51 -31.83 -5.35
N THR A 762 11.77 -31.16 -6.25
CA THR A 762 11.68 -31.55 -7.66
C THR A 762 12.10 -30.41 -8.60
N LEU A 763 13.03 -30.70 -9.52
CA LEU A 763 13.34 -29.84 -10.67
C LEU A 763 12.88 -30.50 -11.97
N SER A 764 12.11 -29.77 -12.78
CA SER A 764 11.65 -30.21 -14.11
C SER A 764 12.18 -29.27 -15.19
N PHE A 765 12.75 -29.84 -16.25
CA PHE A 765 13.33 -29.15 -17.39
C PHE A 765 12.65 -29.64 -18.67
N ALA A 766 11.93 -28.77 -19.36
CA ALA A 766 11.32 -29.07 -20.65
C ALA A 766 11.86 -28.11 -21.71
N HIS A 767 12.27 -28.62 -22.87
CA HIS A 767 12.84 -27.79 -23.95
C HIS A 767 14.02 -26.92 -23.48
N ALA A 768 14.78 -27.38 -22.49
CA ALA A 768 15.92 -26.65 -21.96
C ALA A 768 17.18 -26.84 -22.82
N THR A 769 18.12 -25.91 -22.72
CA THR A 769 19.43 -26.01 -23.37
C THR A 769 20.54 -25.92 -22.33
N PHE A 770 21.29 -26.99 -22.14
CA PHE A 770 22.55 -26.98 -21.41
C PHE A 770 23.65 -26.65 -22.41
N SER A 771 24.11 -25.40 -22.44
CA SER A 771 24.93 -24.86 -23.52
C SER A 771 26.43 -25.04 -23.32
N ASP A 772 26.90 -25.03 -22.07
CA ASP A 772 28.33 -25.16 -21.74
C ASP A 772 28.55 -25.61 -20.29
N TRP A 773 29.53 -26.50 -20.05
CA TRP A 773 29.97 -26.92 -18.72
C TRP A 773 31.42 -27.42 -18.67
N GLY A 774 32.17 -26.99 -17.64
CA GLY A 774 33.57 -27.36 -17.41
C GLY A 774 33.82 -28.27 -16.22
N SER A 775 32.80 -28.51 -15.39
CA SER A 775 32.88 -29.35 -14.17
C SER A 775 32.92 -30.86 -14.42
N GLY A 776 32.83 -31.28 -15.69
CA GLY A 776 32.69 -32.68 -16.09
C GLY A 776 31.27 -33.22 -15.96
N ARG A 777 30.26 -32.40 -15.61
CA ARG A 777 28.84 -32.74 -15.72
C ARG A 777 27.92 -31.52 -15.85
N ALA A 778 26.81 -31.65 -16.58
CA ALA A 778 25.81 -30.58 -16.70
C ALA A 778 24.89 -30.51 -15.48
N VAL A 779 24.47 -31.68 -14.97
CA VAL A 779 23.58 -31.82 -13.81
C VAL A 779 24.24 -32.69 -12.75
N GLU A 780 24.36 -32.16 -11.54
CA GLU A 780 24.78 -32.89 -10.34
C GLU A 780 23.64 -32.90 -9.33
N ALA A 781 23.07 -34.08 -9.04
CA ALA A 781 22.03 -34.23 -8.03
C ALA A 781 22.44 -35.24 -6.95
N SER A 782 22.47 -34.81 -5.69
CA SER A 782 22.75 -35.66 -4.53
C SER A 782 21.48 -36.32 -3.97
N ASP A 783 20.33 -35.65 -4.09
CA ASP A 783 19.02 -36.03 -3.55
C ASP A 783 17.86 -35.57 -4.47
N GLY A 784 16.62 -35.94 -4.14
CA GLY A 784 15.38 -35.43 -4.73
C GLY A 784 14.93 -36.04 -6.05
N THR A 785 14.21 -35.28 -6.88
CA THR A 785 13.62 -35.75 -8.15
C THR A 785 13.95 -34.84 -9.34
N LEU A 786 14.27 -35.45 -10.48
CA LEU A 786 14.56 -34.78 -11.74
C LEU A 786 13.63 -35.24 -12.88
N ILE A 787 13.16 -34.29 -13.69
CA ILE A 787 12.48 -34.53 -14.96
C ILE A 787 13.20 -33.72 -16.04
N ILE A 788 13.63 -34.35 -17.13
CA ILE A 788 14.35 -33.69 -18.23
C ILE A 788 13.76 -34.17 -19.56
N THR A 789 13.00 -33.32 -20.24
CA THR A 789 12.30 -33.65 -21.48
C THR A 789 12.63 -32.70 -22.61
N SER A 790 12.73 -33.23 -23.83
CA SER A 790 12.93 -32.45 -25.06
C SER A 790 14.07 -31.42 -24.99
N SER A 791 15.09 -31.69 -24.18
CA SER A 791 16.18 -30.76 -23.88
C SER A 791 17.45 -31.09 -24.65
N VAL A 792 18.33 -30.11 -24.81
CA VAL A 792 19.59 -30.22 -25.56
C VAL A 792 20.78 -30.17 -24.61
N PHE A 793 21.66 -31.16 -24.70
CA PHE A 793 22.97 -31.20 -24.06
C PHE A 793 24.05 -30.90 -25.12
N GLY A 794 24.54 -29.66 -25.11
CA GLY A 794 25.35 -29.09 -26.20
C GLY A 794 26.84 -29.44 -26.19
N VAL A 795 27.35 -30.09 -25.13
CA VAL A 795 28.77 -30.44 -24.97
C VAL A 795 28.92 -31.97 -24.94
N ASP A 796 29.94 -32.50 -25.63
CA ASP A 796 30.29 -33.93 -25.65
C ASP A 796 31.11 -34.31 -24.40
N GLN A 797 30.46 -34.29 -23.24
CA GLN A 797 30.99 -34.62 -21.91
C GLN A 797 29.89 -35.26 -21.06
N PRO A 798 30.21 -35.92 -19.91
CA PRO A 798 29.17 -36.54 -19.10
C PRO A 798 28.04 -35.55 -18.78
N GLU A 799 26.79 -35.95 -18.90
CA GLU A 799 25.66 -35.02 -18.76
C GLU A 799 25.10 -35.00 -17.34
N VAL A 800 24.86 -36.16 -16.74
CA VAL A 800 24.12 -36.28 -15.47
C VAL A 800 24.84 -37.17 -14.47
N TRP A 801 25.00 -36.69 -13.24
CA TRP A 801 25.47 -37.48 -12.10
C TRP A 801 24.41 -37.51 -10.99
N LEU A 802 24.13 -38.72 -10.49
CA LEU A 802 23.15 -38.95 -9.44
C LEU A 802 23.79 -39.60 -8.21
N GLY A 803 23.62 -38.98 -7.05
CA GLY A 803 23.96 -39.53 -5.74
C GLY A 803 22.97 -40.58 -5.27
N SER A 804 23.29 -41.26 -4.17
CA SER A 804 22.44 -42.32 -3.63
C SER A 804 21.11 -41.84 -3.04
N GLY A 805 20.96 -40.54 -2.77
CA GLY A 805 19.73 -39.94 -2.24
C GLY A 805 18.66 -39.71 -3.30
N VAL A 806 19.04 -39.56 -4.57
CA VAL A 806 18.10 -39.26 -5.67
C VAL A 806 16.99 -40.31 -5.73
N SER A 807 15.74 -39.88 -5.60
CA SER A 807 14.56 -40.74 -5.53
C SER A 807 14.03 -41.12 -6.92
N SER A 808 14.12 -40.21 -7.90
CA SER A 808 13.71 -40.47 -9.28
C SER A 808 14.39 -39.56 -10.31
N LEU A 809 14.61 -40.09 -11.51
CA LEU A 809 14.97 -39.35 -12.71
C LEU A 809 14.13 -39.83 -13.90
N THR A 810 13.54 -38.90 -14.63
CA THR A 810 12.94 -39.16 -15.94
C THR A 810 13.66 -38.37 -17.02
N MET A 811 14.20 -39.03 -18.05
CA MET A 811 14.73 -38.36 -19.23
C MET A 811 14.07 -38.86 -20.50
N VAL A 812 13.39 -37.99 -21.25
CA VAL A 812 12.65 -38.37 -22.46
C VAL A 812 12.87 -37.40 -23.61
N GLY A 813 13.20 -37.92 -24.79
CA GLY A 813 13.27 -37.13 -26.03
C GLY A 813 14.34 -36.05 -26.08
N ASN A 814 15.45 -36.23 -25.35
CA ASN A 814 16.55 -35.27 -25.29
C ASN A 814 17.58 -35.48 -26.41
N GLU A 815 18.29 -34.41 -26.77
CA GLU A 815 19.37 -34.40 -27.77
C GLU A 815 20.74 -34.27 -27.08
N PHE A 816 21.75 -35.01 -27.56
CA PHE A 816 23.09 -35.08 -26.96
C PHE A 816 24.16 -34.86 -28.02
N ALA A 817 25.12 -33.97 -27.76
CA ALA A 817 26.26 -33.74 -28.66
C ALA A 817 27.08 -35.02 -28.92
N GLY A 818 27.21 -35.89 -27.91
CA GLY A 818 27.85 -37.22 -28.02
C GLY A 818 27.01 -38.28 -28.74
N ASN A 819 25.79 -37.95 -29.19
CA ASN A 819 24.78 -38.85 -29.79
C ASN A 819 24.23 -39.95 -28.86
N SER A 820 24.62 -40.00 -27.59
CA SER A 820 24.09 -40.92 -26.57
C SER A 820 24.21 -40.31 -25.18
N PRO A 821 23.27 -40.59 -24.26
CA PRO A 821 23.35 -40.06 -22.90
C PRO A 821 24.44 -40.76 -22.07
N ASP A 822 25.26 -39.99 -21.35
CA ASP A 822 26.19 -40.44 -20.32
C ASP A 822 25.68 -40.03 -18.92
N VAL A 823 25.09 -41.01 -18.25
CA VAL A 823 24.47 -40.84 -16.93
C VAL A 823 25.13 -41.75 -15.90
N HIS A 824 25.81 -41.14 -14.93
CA HIS A 824 26.44 -41.84 -13.83
C HIS A 824 25.54 -41.84 -12.59
N SER A 825 24.95 -42.99 -12.25
CA SER A 825 24.04 -43.12 -11.12
C SER A 825 24.56 -44.01 -10.00
N LEU A 826 24.55 -43.47 -8.77
CA LEU A 826 24.69 -44.22 -7.52
C LEU A 826 23.33 -44.48 -6.84
N SER A 827 22.23 -44.04 -7.46
CA SER A 827 20.88 -44.12 -6.92
C SER A 827 20.26 -45.50 -7.10
N SER A 828 19.48 -45.93 -6.09
CA SER A 828 18.57 -47.08 -6.18
C SER A 828 17.10 -46.67 -6.45
N GLY A 829 16.88 -45.39 -6.75
CA GLY A 829 15.58 -44.80 -7.06
C GLY A 829 15.03 -45.19 -8.44
N ASP A 830 13.91 -44.59 -8.83
CA ASP A 830 13.27 -44.88 -10.13
C ASP A 830 13.89 -44.04 -11.26
N ILE A 831 14.87 -44.63 -11.95
CA ILE A 831 15.64 -43.97 -13.01
C ILE A 831 15.20 -44.50 -14.38
N LYS A 832 14.66 -43.63 -15.25
CA LYS A 832 14.13 -43.97 -16.58
C LYS A 832 14.70 -43.07 -17.68
N PHE A 833 15.10 -43.66 -18.81
CA PHE A 833 15.59 -42.94 -20.00
C PHE A 833 14.95 -43.51 -21.27
N ASN A 834 14.44 -42.65 -22.16
CA ASN A 834 14.00 -43.03 -23.51
C ASN A 834 14.16 -41.87 -24.49
N ASN A 835 15.10 -42.00 -25.43
CA ASN A 835 15.35 -41.00 -26.47
C ASN A 835 15.10 -41.56 -27.88
N ASP A 836 14.24 -42.58 -28.01
CA ASP A 836 13.84 -43.11 -29.32
C ASP A 836 12.99 -42.08 -30.09
N ALA A 837 13.10 -42.07 -31.43
CA ALA A 837 12.41 -41.13 -32.32
C ALA A 837 10.86 -41.08 -32.23
N ARG A 838 10.24 -41.95 -31.42
CA ARG A 838 8.78 -41.96 -31.17
C ARG A 838 8.32 -40.86 -30.20
N THR A 839 9.22 -40.18 -29.51
CA THR A 839 8.91 -39.17 -28.47
C THR A 839 8.87 -37.72 -28.99
N ALA A 840 8.80 -37.53 -30.32
CA ALA A 840 8.90 -36.25 -31.02
C ALA A 840 7.64 -35.34 -30.96
N PHE A 841 6.78 -35.50 -29.96
CA PHE A 841 5.47 -34.82 -29.90
C PHE A 841 5.29 -33.81 -28.77
N SER A 842 6.32 -33.56 -27.92
CA SER A 842 6.21 -32.53 -26.89
C SER A 842 6.10 -31.14 -27.56
N PRO A 843 5.00 -30.39 -27.37
CA PRO A 843 4.86 -29.09 -27.98
C PRO A 843 5.88 -28.12 -27.39
N GLN A 844 6.49 -27.32 -28.25
CA GLN A 844 7.35 -26.24 -27.81
C GLN A 844 6.51 -25.06 -27.34
N LEU A 845 7.01 -24.34 -26.32
CA LEU A 845 6.46 -23.06 -25.91
C LEU A 845 6.38 -22.12 -27.15
N PRO A 846 5.26 -21.39 -27.35
CA PRO A 846 5.10 -20.53 -28.52
C PRO A 846 6.27 -19.54 -28.66
N ALA A 847 6.85 -19.44 -29.86
CA ALA A 847 7.95 -18.53 -30.10
C ALA A 847 7.50 -17.07 -30.01
N GLY A 848 8.28 -16.23 -29.33
CA GLY A 848 8.05 -14.79 -29.22
C GLY A 848 7.90 -14.31 -27.79
N ASP A 849 8.19 -13.03 -27.58
CA ASP A 849 7.87 -12.34 -26.33
C ASP A 849 6.38 -11.96 -26.33
N PRO A 850 5.74 -11.86 -25.14
CA PRO A 850 4.45 -11.17 -25.04
C PRO A 850 4.59 -9.80 -25.69
N LEU A 851 3.81 -9.57 -26.75
CA LEU A 851 3.86 -8.34 -27.52
C LEU A 851 3.64 -7.15 -26.56
N ILE A 852 4.63 -6.25 -26.50
CA ILE A 852 4.54 -5.02 -25.72
C ILE A 852 3.87 -3.98 -26.63
N PRO A 853 2.64 -3.55 -26.34
CA PRO A 853 1.97 -2.55 -27.15
C PRO A 853 2.68 -1.20 -27.03
N ALA A 854 2.61 -0.39 -28.08
CA ALA A 854 3.09 0.99 -28.03
C ALA A 854 2.34 1.78 -26.96
N ASN A 855 3.04 2.71 -26.30
CA ASN A 855 2.40 3.63 -25.36
C ASN A 855 1.34 4.47 -26.10
N ARG A 856 0.14 4.56 -25.50
CA ARG A 856 -0.98 5.32 -26.04
C ARG A 856 -1.17 6.62 -25.27
N LYS A 857 -1.37 7.71 -26.02
CA LYS A 857 -1.60 9.07 -25.52
C LYS A 857 -2.22 9.92 -26.63
N PRO A 858 -2.86 11.06 -26.33
CA PRO A 858 -3.26 12.02 -27.34
C PRO A 858 -2.07 12.48 -28.18
N SER A 859 -2.28 12.68 -29.48
CA SER A 859 -1.23 13.17 -30.40
C SER A 859 -0.92 14.67 -30.24
N THR A 860 -1.76 15.43 -29.53
CA THR A 860 -1.55 16.85 -29.20
C THR A 860 -1.29 17.00 -27.70
N SER A 861 -0.73 18.15 -27.30
CA SER A 861 -0.56 18.54 -25.90
C SER A 861 -1.61 19.56 -25.45
N ASN A 862 -2.76 19.66 -26.15
CA ASN A 862 -3.85 20.52 -25.71
C ASN A 862 -4.33 20.06 -24.33
N PHE A 863 -4.68 21.02 -23.46
CA PHE A 863 -4.98 20.74 -22.06
C PHE A 863 -6.22 21.51 -21.61
N PHE A 864 -7.18 20.79 -21.05
CA PHE A 864 -8.47 21.32 -20.63
C PHE A 864 -8.71 20.93 -19.18
N ASN A 865 -8.68 21.89 -18.26
CA ASN A 865 -8.94 21.64 -16.84
C ASN A 865 -10.42 21.92 -16.54
N VAL A 866 -11.17 20.88 -16.16
CA VAL A 866 -12.62 20.98 -15.98
C VAL A 866 -13.03 21.95 -14.86
N LYS A 867 -12.16 22.23 -13.89
CA LYS A 867 -12.44 23.20 -12.80
C LYS A 867 -12.17 24.66 -13.20
N LYS A 868 -11.59 24.92 -14.37
CA LYS A 868 -11.32 26.27 -14.86
C LYS A 868 -12.42 26.70 -15.83
N ALA A 869 -12.63 28.01 -15.94
CA ALA A 869 -13.52 28.57 -16.94
C ALA A 869 -13.07 28.15 -18.35
N PRO A 870 -14.01 27.81 -19.27
CA PRO A 870 -15.47 28.00 -19.14
C PRO A 870 -16.24 26.86 -18.46
N TYR A 871 -15.60 25.73 -18.13
CA TYR A 871 -16.28 24.50 -17.69
C TYR A 871 -16.78 24.56 -16.24
N ASN A 872 -15.94 25.05 -15.32
CA ASN A 872 -16.28 25.28 -13.91
C ASN A 872 -16.96 24.08 -13.20
N ALA A 873 -16.50 22.85 -13.43
CA ALA A 873 -16.94 21.68 -12.68
C ALA A 873 -16.62 21.83 -11.18
N GLU A 874 -17.55 21.49 -10.31
CA GLU A 874 -17.48 21.74 -8.86
C GLU A 874 -16.68 20.64 -8.13
N ALA A 875 -16.91 19.37 -8.51
CA ALA A 875 -16.28 18.20 -7.90
C ALA A 875 -16.59 18.01 -6.40
N ASP A 876 -17.79 18.41 -5.97
CA ASP A 876 -18.24 18.37 -4.57
C ASP A 876 -18.97 17.06 -4.18
N GLY A 877 -19.19 16.16 -5.14
CA GLY A 877 -19.91 14.89 -4.99
C GLY A 877 -21.43 15.00 -5.06
N THR A 878 -21.97 16.18 -5.32
CA THR A 878 -23.41 16.48 -5.31
C THR A 878 -23.88 17.21 -6.57
N THR A 879 -23.16 18.25 -7.00
CA THR A 879 -23.42 19.01 -8.21
C THR A 879 -23.18 18.11 -9.43
N ASP A 880 -24.15 18.07 -10.33
CA ASP A 880 -24.06 17.29 -11.56
C ASP A 880 -23.05 17.95 -12.52
N ASP A 881 -21.85 17.36 -12.58
CA ASP A 881 -20.73 17.84 -13.39
C ASP A 881 -20.75 17.27 -14.83
N THR A 882 -21.79 16.51 -15.21
CA THR A 882 -21.88 15.84 -16.53
C THR A 882 -21.70 16.84 -17.68
N GLY A 883 -22.45 17.94 -17.68
CA GLY A 883 -22.39 18.94 -18.75
C GLY A 883 -21.03 19.63 -18.84
N ALA A 884 -20.47 20.03 -17.69
CA ALA A 884 -19.17 20.71 -17.63
C ALA A 884 -18.03 19.84 -18.17
N ILE A 885 -18.04 18.54 -17.83
CA ILE A 885 -17.02 17.59 -18.30
C ILE A 885 -17.23 17.25 -19.78
N GLN A 886 -18.48 17.07 -20.24
CA GLN A 886 -18.75 16.81 -21.65
C GLN A 886 -18.37 17.99 -22.54
N ASP A 887 -18.63 19.23 -22.12
CA ASP A 887 -18.22 20.43 -22.86
C ASP A 887 -16.68 20.48 -23.03
N ALA A 888 -15.92 20.11 -21.99
CA ALA A 888 -14.46 20.03 -22.07
C ALA A 888 -13.97 18.92 -23.01
N LEU A 889 -14.63 17.77 -23.01
CA LEU A 889 -14.37 16.65 -23.93
C LEU A 889 -14.65 17.06 -25.39
N ASP A 890 -15.77 17.72 -25.64
CA ASP A 890 -16.18 18.18 -26.97
C ASP A 890 -15.26 19.26 -27.53
N ASP A 891 -14.83 20.21 -26.67
CA ASP A 891 -13.84 21.23 -27.04
C ASP A 891 -12.47 20.60 -27.36
N ALA A 892 -12.04 19.61 -26.57
CA ALA A 892 -10.82 18.85 -26.85
C ALA A 892 -10.92 18.11 -28.19
N GLY A 893 -12.05 17.46 -28.47
CA GLY A 893 -12.32 16.82 -29.75
C GLY A 893 -12.29 17.82 -30.92
N THR A 894 -12.92 18.98 -30.75
CA THR A 894 -12.93 20.06 -31.75
C THR A 894 -11.54 20.64 -32.00
N ALA A 895 -10.69 20.67 -30.98
CA ALA A 895 -9.28 21.07 -31.08
C ALA A 895 -8.37 20.00 -31.72
N GLY A 896 -8.93 18.86 -32.15
CA GLY A 896 -8.21 17.75 -32.78
C GLY A 896 -7.59 16.76 -31.79
N GLY A 897 -8.02 16.77 -30.52
CA GLY A 897 -7.52 15.93 -29.45
C GLY A 897 -6.83 16.72 -28.34
N GLY A 898 -6.48 16.01 -27.25
CA GLY A 898 -5.81 16.57 -26.08
C GLY A 898 -6.16 15.83 -24.79
N THR A 899 -5.71 16.37 -23.65
CA THR A 899 -6.01 15.84 -22.32
C THR A 899 -7.08 16.71 -21.64
N VAL A 900 -8.21 16.09 -21.29
CA VAL A 900 -9.20 16.67 -20.37
C VAL A 900 -8.87 16.19 -18.96
N TYR A 901 -8.45 17.11 -18.12
CA TYR A 901 -7.93 16.82 -16.79
C TYR A 901 -8.94 17.13 -15.70
N LEU A 902 -9.13 16.15 -14.82
CA LEU A 902 -9.99 16.20 -13.66
C LEU A 902 -9.10 16.24 -12.41
N PRO A 903 -8.97 17.41 -11.75
CA PRO A 903 -8.35 17.50 -10.43
C PRO A 903 -8.96 16.52 -9.41
N ALA A 904 -8.31 16.37 -8.27
CA ALA A 904 -8.85 15.53 -7.20
C ALA A 904 -10.21 16.08 -6.74
N GLY A 905 -11.14 15.18 -6.48
CA GLY A 905 -12.53 15.51 -6.18
C GLY A 905 -13.48 14.38 -6.50
N ARG A 906 -14.74 14.55 -6.09
CA ARG A 906 -15.83 13.62 -6.38
C ARG A 906 -16.78 14.30 -7.36
N TYR A 907 -16.90 13.77 -8.56
CA TYR A 907 -17.71 14.35 -9.61
C TYR A 907 -19.00 13.55 -9.69
N ASN A 908 -20.14 14.16 -9.37
CA ASN A 908 -21.43 13.50 -9.58
C ASN A 908 -21.76 13.57 -11.08
N ILE A 909 -21.90 12.41 -11.73
CA ILE A 909 -22.15 12.30 -13.16
C ILE A 909 -23.51 11.61 -13.34
N ALA A 910 -24.55 12.42 -13.54
CA ALA A 910 -25.92 11.93 -13.68
C ALA A 910 -26.23 11.34 -15.07
N GLY A 911 -25.40 11.62 -16.08
CA GLY A 911 -25.49 11.05 -17.44
C GLY A 911 -24.27 10.19 -17.82
N HIS A 912 -24.13 9.88 -19.11
CA HIS A 912 -22.94 9.28 -19.68
C HIS A 912 -22.03 10.34 -20.31
N LEU A 913 -20.76 9.99 -20.51
CA LEU A 913 -19.77 10.83 -21.19
C LEU A 913 -19.25 10.15 -22.46
N SER A 914 -19.21 10.90 -23.55
CA SER A 914 -18.56 10.51 -24.80
C SER A 914 -17.18 11.14 -24.87
N VAL A 915 -16.13 10.31 -24.89
CA VAL A 915 -14.73 10.74 -25.07
C VAL A 915 -14.39 10.72 -26.57
N PRO A 916 -14.23 11.88 -27.22
CA PRO A 916 -14.00 11.94 -28.66
C PRO A 916 -12.67 11.30 -29.07
N GLY A 917 -12.50 11.07 -30.37
CA GLY A 917 -11.28 10.47 -30.87
C GLY A 917 -10.03 11.31 -30.56
N ASN A 918 -8.92 10.65 -30.24
CA ASN A 918 -7.64 11.27 -29.87
C ASN A 918 -7.73 12.18 -28.60
N VAL A 919 -8.75 12.01 -27.76
CA VAL A 919 -8.91 12.70 -26.45
C VAL A 919 -8.64 11.71 -25.31
N GLU A 920 -7.96 12.17 -24.24
CA GLU A 920 -7.78 11.42 -23.00
C GLU A 920 -8.51 12.10 -21.84
N LEU A 921 -9.42 11.38 -21.19
CA LEU A 921 -10.02 11.77 -19.91
C LEU A 921 -9.08 11.32 -18.78
N ARG A 922 -8.50 12.26 -18.03
CA ARG A 922 -7.42 11.96 -17.08
C ARG A 922 -7.69 12.49 -15.68
N GLY A 923 -7.56 11.62 -14.66
CA GLY A 923 -7.53 11.99 -13.25
C GLY A 923 -6.13 12.27 -12.70
N VAL A 924 -6.02 12.38 -11.38
CA VAL A 924 -4.75 12.79 -10.72
C VAL A 924 -3.70 11.68 -10.61
N SER A 925 -4.07 10.40 -10.70
CA SER A 925 -3.12 9.30 -10.51
C SER A 925 -2.26 9.06 -11.76
N ASP A 926 -0.94 9.12 -11.63
CA ASP A 926 0.02 8.92 -12.75
C ASP A 926 0.76 7.56 -12.70
N GLY A 927 0.19 6.63 -11.92
CA GLY A 927 0.54 5.22 -11.84
C GLY A 927 -0.60 4.42 -11.19
N PRO A 928 -0.50 3.07 -11.17
CA PRO A 928 -1.45 2.23 -10.48
C PRO A 928 -1.67 2.61 -9.02
N TYR A 929 -2.92 2.57 -8.57
CA TYR A 929 -3.31 2.94 -7.22
C TYR A 929 -4.48 2.10 -6.71
N HIS A 930 -4.87 2.25 -5.43
CA HIS A 930 -5.97 1.54 -4.78
C HIS A 930 -7.12 2.50 -4.47
N TYR A 931 -8.38 2.09 -4.71
CA TYR A 931 -9.54 2.99 -4.51
C TYR A 931 -9.78 3.40 -3.05
N GLY A 932 -9.54 2.48 -2.09
CA GLY A 932 -9.98 2.57 -0.69
C GLY A 932 -9.56 3.76 0.21
N SER A 933 -8.87 4.77 -0.31
CA SER A 933 -8.56 6.00 0.42
C SER A 933 -9.72 7.02 0.31
N LYS A 934 -10.62 7.05 1.31
CA LYS A 934 -11.76 8.01 1.35
C LYS A 934 -11.35 9.42 0.88
N ARG A 935 -12.09 9.94 -0.10
CA ARG A 935 -12.03 11.34 -0.59
C ARG A 935 -10.71 11.82 -1.19
N LYS A 936 -9.78 10.91 -1.51
CA LYS A 936 -8.58 11.24 -2.29
C LYS A 936 -8.74 10.78 -3.74
N GLY A 937 -7.94 11.35 -4.63
CA GLY A 937 -7.97 11.02 -6.05
C GLY A 937 -9.13 11.67 -6.82
N THR A 938 -9.30 11.23 -8.06
CA THR A 938 -10.39 11.64 -8.95
C THR A 938 -11.43 10.53 -9.00
N VAL A 939 -12.64 10.79 -8.49
CA VAL A 939 -13.73 9.79 -8.47
C VAL A 939 -14.93 10.30 -9.23
N LEU A 940 -15.38 9.55 -10.24
CA LEU A 940 -16.64 9.74 -10.92
C LEU A 940 -17.72 8.92 -10.22
N LEU A 941 -18.78 9.57 -9.74
CA LEU A 941 -19.94 8.94 -9.13
C LEU A 941 -21.00 8.73 -10.21
N ALA A 942 -21.17 7.49 -10.65
CA ALA A 942 -22.06 7.13 -11.74
C ALA A 942 -23.47 6.79 -11.23
N SER A 943 -24.51 7.35 -11.86
CA SER A 943 -25.91 7.04 -11.52
C SER A 943 -26.84 6.74 -12.70
N GLU A 944 -26.45 7.02 -13.94
CA GLU A 944 -27.30 6.80 -15.12
C GLU A 944 -27.61 5.30 -15.36
N ASN A 945 -28.72 5.00 -16.04
CA ASN A 945 -29.10 3.66 -16.53
C ASN A 945 -29.21 2.59 -15.43
N GLN A 946 -29.57 3.00 -14.21
CA GLN A 946 -29.84 2.09 -13.09
C GLN A 946 -30.92 1.06 -13.47
N GLY A 947 -30.56 -0.22 -13.52
CA GLY A 947 -31.46 -1.32 -13.84
C GLY A 947 -31.68 -1.54 -15.33
N ASP A 948 -31.00 -0.81 -16.21
CA ASP A 948 -31.06 -0.97 -17.66
C ASP A 948 -29.67 -1.33 -18.24
N GLU A 949 -29.42 -2.62 -18.40
CA GLU A 949 -28.16 -3.12 -19.01
C GLU A 949 -28.01 -2.75 -20.49
N SER A 950 -29.10 -2.36 -21.16
CA SER A 950 -29.13 -2.08 -22.60
C SER A 950 -28.96 -0.60 -22.95
N GLY A 951 -28.87 0.27 -21.94
CA GLY A 951 -28.61 1.69 -22.10
C GLY A 951 -27.19 2.01 -22.59
N ASP A 952 -26.91 3.30 -22.71
CA ASP A 952 -25.59 3.79 -23.11
C ASP A 952 -24.51 3.49 -22.05
N PRO A 953 -23.28 3.16 -22.46
CA PRO A 953 -22.17 2.94 -21.54
C PRO A 953 -21.82 4.24 -20.80
N PHE A 954 -21.40 4.14 -19.53
CA PHE A 954 -21.11 5.33 -18.72
C PHE A 954 -19.98 6.18 -19.33
N LEU A 955 -18.91 5.55 -19.80
CA LEU A 955 -17.87 6.18 -20.63
C LEU A 955 -17.81 5.50 -22.01
N ALA A 956 -18.08 6.25 -23.09
CA ALA A 956 -17.93 5.78 -24.46
C ALA A 956 -16.64 6.33 -25.09
N LEU A 957 -15.70 5.47 -25.47
CA LEU A 957 -14.41 5.87 -26.04
C LEU A 957 -14.44 5.79 -27.57
N GLY A 958 -14.12 6.90 -28.25
CA GLY A 958 -13.91 6.94 -29.70
C GLY A 958 -12.57 6.34 -30.16
N GLN A 959 -12.23 6.56 -31.42
CA GLN A 959 -10.95 6.11 -32.01
C GLN A 959 -9.75 6.79 -31.34
N ASP A 960 -8.73 6.04 -30.93
CA ASP A 960 -7.55 6.57 -30.23
C ASP A 960 -7.87 7.33 -28.92
N ALA A 961 -9.07 7.14 -28.36
CA ALA A 961 -9.53 7.80 -27.14
C ALA A 961 -9.10 7.03 -25.88
N GLY A 962 -8.84 7.75 -24.80
CA GLY A 962 -8.28 7.18 -23.57
C GLY A 962 -9.01 7.59 -22.31
N VAL A 963 -8.93 6.73 -21.29
CA VAL A 963 -9.21 7.11 -19.90
C VAL A 963 -8.08 6.65 -18.99
N ARG A 964 -7.65 7.53 -18.07
CA ARG A 964 -6.50 7.27 -17.20
C ARG A 964 -6.60 7.86 -15.80
N GLY A 965 -6.10 7.14 -14.81
CA GLY A 965 -5.75 7.73 -13.50
C GLY A 965 -6.94 8.19 -12.65
N LEU A 966 -8.13 7.61 -12.89
CA LEU A 966 -9.39 7.96 -12.21
C LEU A 966 -10.20 6.72 -11.84
N SER A 967 -11.14 6.91 -10.93
CA SER A 967 -12.03 5.86 -10.42
C SER A 967 -13.45 6.10 -10.92
N VAL A 968 -14.19 5.01 -11.20
CA VAL A 968 -15.64 5.09 -11.42
C VAL A 968 -16.34 4.24 -10.38
N PHE A 969 -17.22 4.85 -9.60
CA PHE A 969 -17.92 4.22 -8.49
C PHE A 969 -19.43 4.42 -8.63
N TYR A 970 -20.23 3.40 -8.30
CA TYR A 970 -21.69 3.40 -8.39
C TYR A 970 -22.31 3.47 -6.98
N PRO A 971 -22.65 4.66 -6.45
CA PRO A 971 -22.97 4.82 -5.02
C PRO A 971 -24.15 3.99 -4.50
N ILE A 972 -25.04 3.58 -5.40
CA ILE A 972 -26.25 2.81 -5.07
C ILE A 972 -26.14 1.32 -5.43
N GLN A 973 -24.99 0.86 -5.92
CA GLN A 973 -24.76 -0.56 -6.22
C GLN A 973 -24.97 -1.42 -4.97
N ASN A 974 -25.42 -2.66 -5.17
CA ASN A 974 -25.75 -3.58 -4.08
C ASN A 974 -25.14 -4.96 -4.32
N PHE A 975 -24.18 -5.35 -3.47
CA PHE A 975 -23.49 -6.64 -3.60
C PHE A 975 -24.41 -7.85 -3.35
N SER A 976 -25.49 -7.70 -2.59
CA SER A 976 -26.44 -8.78 -2.29
C SER A 976 -27.55 -8.92 -3.35
N ALA A 977 -27.84 -7.83 -4.06
CA ALA A 977 -28.79 -7.80 -5.16
C ALA A 977 -28.24 -6.87 -6.25
N PRO A 978 -27.25 -7.34 -7.05
CA PRO A 978 -26.58 -6.54 -8.05
C PRO A 978 -27.56 -5.80 -8.96
N ILE A 979 -27.36 -4.50 -9.06
CA ILE A 979 -28.10 -3.64 -9.98
C ILE A 979 -27.42 -3.75 -11.34
N ALA A 980 -28.21 -4.07 -12.36
CA ALA A 980 -27.73 -4.10 -13.73
C ALA A 980 -27.42 -2.68 -14.22
N TYR A 981 -26.27 -2.51 -14.85
CA TYR A 981 -25.85 -1.30 -15.55
C TYR A 981 -25.22 -1.70 -16.90
N PRO A 982 -25.18 -0.79 -17.88
CA PRO A 982 -24.35 -0.95 -19.07
C PRO A 982 -22.87 -1.08 -18.70
N ALA A 983 -22.00 -1.31 -19.69
CA ALA A 983 -20.56 -1.29 -19.46
C ALA A 983 -20.12 0.07 -18.87
N THR A 984 -19.33 0.04 -17.80
CA THR A 984 -18.78 1.26 -17.21
C THR A 984 -17.88 1.99 -18.21
N ILE A 985 -17.07 1.26 -18.96
CA ILE A 985 -16.28 1.79 -20.08
C ILE A 985 -16.53 0.95 -21.31
N GLN A 986 -16.83 1.57 -22.45
CA GLN A 986 -16.96 0.90 -23.73
C GLN A 986 -16.06 1.54 -24.80
N GLY A 987 -15.16 0.74 -25.38
CA GLY A 987 -14.38 1.15 -26.55
C GLY A 987 -15.13 0.92 -27.85
N ASN A 988 -15.42 2.00 -28.58
CA ASN A 988 -16.16 2.00 -29.85
C ASN A 988 -15.28 2.31 -31.07
N GLY A 989 -13.98 2.54 -30.89
CA GLY A 989 -13.05 2.77 -31.99
C GLY A 989 -11.69 2.09 -31.76
N ALA A 990 -11.03 1.72 -32.86
CA ALA A 990 -9.65 1.24 -32.83
C ALA A 990 -8.73 2.25 -32.12
N GLY A 991 -7.69 1.77 -31.44
CA GLY A 991 -6.79 2.62 -30.68
C GLY A 991 -7.29 2.98 -29.27
N ALA A 992 -8.52 2.63 -28.87
CA ALA A 992 -9.06 2.94 -27.54
C ALA A 992 -8.24 2.34 -26.38
N TYR A 993 -8.09 3.07 -25.27
CA TYR A 993 -7.28 2.60 -24.14
C TYR A 993 -7.80 2.98 -22.76
N VAL A 994 -7.56 2.09 -21.79
CA VAL A 994 -7.91 2.25 -20.38
C VAL A 994 -6.67 1.93 -19.55
N LYS A 995 -6.20 2.89 -18.74
CA LYS A 995 -4.93 2.75 -18.03
C LYS A 995 -4.99 3.28 -16.60
N ASP A 996 -4.45 2.55 -15.63
CA ASP A 996 -4.39 3.02 -14.23
C ASP A 996 -5.80 3.45 -13.73
N VAL A 997 -6.84 2.65 -14.01
CA VAL A 997 -8.25 2.94 -13.64
C VAL A 997 -8.74 1.93 -12.61
N THR A 998 -9.51 2.41 -11.63
CA THR A 998 -10.17 1.55 -10.64
C THR A 998 -11.69 1.54 -10.85
N LEU A 999 -12.28 0.34 -10.87
CA LEU A 999 -13.72 0.09 -11.04
C LEU A 999 -14.20 -0.73 -9.84
N PRO A 1000 -14.47 -0.09 -8.69
CA PRO A 1000 -14.70 -0.81 -7.43
C PRO A 1000 -15.95 -1.67 -7.45
N ASP A 1001 -17.03 -1.25 -8.12
CA ASP A 1001 -18.34 -1.90 -7.99
C ASP A 1001 -19.17 -1.90 -9.29
N SER A 1002 -18.50 -2.04 -10.44
CA SER A 1002 -19.16 -2.13 -11.74
C SER A 1002 -20.09 -3.34 -11.84
N TYR A 1003 -21.11 -3.26 -12.69
CA TYR A 1003 -21.86 -4.45 -13.12
C TYR A 1003 -21.12 -5.16 -14.26
N THR A 1004 -20.91 -4.44 -15.36
CA THR A 1004 -19.94 -4.79 -16.42
C THR A 1004 -18.84 -3.74 -16.41
N GLY A 1005 -17.58 -4.14 -16.26
CA GLY A 1005 -16.46 -3.21 -16.16
C GLY A 1005 -16.13 -2.53 -17.49
N ILE A 1006 -15.45 -3.28 -18.36
CA ILE A 1006 -14.96 -2.79 -19.66
C ILE A 1006 -15.46 -3.69 -20.78
N LYS A 1007 -15.98 -3.08 -21.84
CA LYS A 1007 -16.32 -3.76 -23.09
C LYS A 1007 -15.57 -3.15 -24.25
N MET A 1008 -15.01 -3.97 -25.14
CA MET A 1008 -14.42 -3.49 -26.40
C MET A 1008 -15.23 -4.03 -27.56
N ASN A 1009 -15.52 -3.17 -28.55
CA ASN A 1009 -16.28 -3.55 -29.74
C ASN A 1009 -15.40 -3.68 -31.00
N GLU A 1010 -14.18 -3.12 -30.98
CA GLU A 1010 -13.23 -3.13 -32.10
C GLU A 1010 -11.89 -3.73 -31.65
N GLY A 1011 -11.13 -4.28 -32.60
CA GLY A 1011 -9.74 -4.67 -32.39
C GLY A 1011 -8.83 -3.48 -32.07
N ASP A 1012 -7.55 -3.72 -31.82
CA ASP A 1012 -6.55 -2.68 -31.48
C ASP A 1012 -6.90 -1.86 -30.20
N TYR A 1013 -7.08 -2.53 -29.06
CA TYR A 1013 -7.29 -1.87 -27.76
C TYR A 1013 -6.14 -2.13 -26.77
N LEU A 1014 -6.00 -1.25 -25.77
CA LEU A 1014 -5.09 -1.43 -24.64
C LEU A 1014 -5.82 -1.26 -23.31
N ILE A 1015 -5.83 -2.31 -22.50
CA ILE A 1015 -6.29 -2.28 -21.10
C ILE A 1015 -5.06 -2.60 -20.25
N ASP A 1016 -4.53 -1.64 -19.50
CA ASP A 1016 -3.30 -1.82 -18.71
C ASP A 1016 -3.49 -1.34 -17.27
N TYR A 1017 -3.29 -2.26 -16.33
CA TYR A 1017 -3.37 -2.00 -14.89
C TYR A 1017 -4.74 -1.46 -14.43
N VAL A 1018 -5.81 -2.03 -14.98
CA VAL A 1018 -7.18 -1.82 -14.48
C VAL A 1018 -7.44 -2.76 -13.30
N ARG A 1019 -8.13 -2.24 -12.29
CA ARG A 1019 -8.42 -3.00 -11.08
C ARG A 1019 -9.83 -2.76 -10.52
N GLY A 1020 -10.28 -3.66 -9.66
CA GLY A 1020 -11.59 -3.61 -9.00
C GLY A 1020 -12.42 -4.84 -9.31
N VAL A 1021 -13.75 -4.78 -9.15
CA VAL A 1021 -14.62 -5.94 -9.36
C VAL A 1021 -15.80 -5.59 -10.25
N ALA A 1022 -16.25 -6.58 -11.01
CA ALA A 1022 -17.54 -6.54 -11.69
C ALA A 1022 -18.47 -7.64 -11.20
N LEU A 1023 -19.74 -7.31 -11.05
CA LEU A 1023 -20.77 -8.25 -10.58
C LEU A 1023 -21.31 -9.19 -11.67
N LYS A 1024 -21.04 -8.89 -12.95
CA LYS A 1024 -21.34 -9.76 -14.10
C LYS A 1024 -20.10 -10.10 -14.93
N THR A 1025 -19.44 -9.12 -15.53
CA THR A 1025 -18.24 -9.35 -16.36
C THR A 1025 -17.27 -8.19 -16.21
N PHE A 1026 -16.02 -8.44 -15.84
CA PHE A 1026 -15.07 -7.35 -15.65
C PHE A 1026 -14.49 -6.88 -16.98
N ILE A 1027 -13.99 -7.80 -17.81
CA ILE A 1027 -13.61 -7.52 -19.21
C ILE A 1027 -14.47 -8.37 -20.14
N ASP A 1028 -15.21 -7.73 -21.05
CA ASP A 1028 -16.08 -8.39 -22.03
C ASP A 1028 -15.62 -8.13 -23.46
N LEU A 1029 -15.27 -9.21 -24.16
CA LEU A 1029 -14.91 -9.22 -25.57
C LEU A 1029 -15.87 -10.17 -26.31
N ASP A 1030 -16.76 -9.61 -27.12
CA ASP A 1030 -17.71 -10.39 -27.93
C ASP A 1030 -17.68 -9.93 -29.39
N GLY A 1031 -17.26 -10.82 -30.29
CA GLY A 1031 -17.17 -10.52 -31.72
C GLY A 1031 -16.00 -9.61 -32.10
N VAL A 1032 -15.02 -9.42 -31.21
CA VAL A 1032 -13.90 -8.51 -31.44
C VAL A 1032 -12.83 -9.19 -32.30
N ASN A 1033 -12.59 -8.66 -33.49
CA ASN A 1033 -11.70 -9.28 -34.47
C ASN A 1033 -10.92 -8.20 -35.23
N GLY A 1034 -9.82 -8.57 -35.87
CA GLY A 1034 -8.95 -7.63 -36.60
C GLY A 1034 -7.59 -7.51 -35.93
N ASP A 1035 -7.12 -6.28 -35.76
CA ASP A 1035 -5.80 -6.00 -35.18
C ASP A 1035 -5.71 -6.44 -33.69
N PRO A 1036 -4.53 -6.87 -33.22
CA PRO A 1036 -4.40 -7.47 -31.90
C PRO A 1036 -4.79 -6.54 -30.75
N GLY A 1037 -5.55 -7.08 -29.79
CA GLY A 1037 -5.90 -6.40 -28.54
C GLY A 1037 -5.03 -6.84 -27.36
N TYR A 1038 -4.87 -5.96 -26.37
CA TYR A 1038 -3.97 -6.16 -25.23
C TYR A 1038 -4.69 -5.94 -23.89
N ILE A 1039 -4.64 -6.95 -23.03
CA ILE A 1039 -5.04 -6.88 -21.61
C ILE A 1039 -3.79 -7.15 -20.78
N ARG A 1040 -3.35 -6.17 -19.99
CA ARG A 1040 -2.11 -6.22 -19.22
C ARG A 1040 -2.36 -5.87 -17.77
N ASN A 1041 -1.67 -6.56 -16.87
CA ASN A 1041 -1.59 -6.22 -15.44
C ASN A 1041 -2.95 -6.06 -14.74
N LEU A 1042 -3.98 -6.74 -15.24
CA LEU A 1042 -5.34 -6.65 -14.68
C LEU A 1042 -5.34 -7.16 -13.24
N MET A 1043 -6.06 -6.46 -12.36
CA MET A 1043 -6.33 -6.90 -10.99
C MET A 1043 -7.83 -6.90 -10.71
N ASN A 1044 -8.53 -7.92 -11.18
CA ASN A 1044 -9.92 -8.12 -10.79
C ASN A 1044 -9.97 -8.66 -9.36
N THR A 1045 -10.32 -7.80 -8.41
CA THR A 1045 -10.40 -8.12 -6.99
C THR A 1045 -11.50 -7.29 -6.31
N VAL A 1046 -12.20 -7.93 -5.37
CA VAL A 1046 -13.18 -7.28 -4.48
C VAL A 1046 -12.54 -6.32 -3.48
N GLY A 1047 -11.20 -6.38 -3.28
CA GLY A 1047 -10.47 -5.53 -2.33
C GLY A 1047 -10.71 -4.04 -2.58
N ASP A 1048 -10.82 -3.58 -3.83
CA ASP A 1048 -11.11 -2.16 -4.11
C ASP A 1048 -12.48 -1.70 -3.60
N TRP A 1049 -13.47 -2.58 -3.51
CA TRP A 1049 -14.78 -2.24 -2.91
C TRP A 1049 -14.79 -2.46 -1.39
N GLN A 1050 -14.17 -3.53 -0.92
CA GLN A 1050 -14.19 -3.94 0.48
C GLN A 1050 -13.24 -3.13 1.37
N ASP A 1051 -11.99 -2.97 0.95
CA ASP A 1051 -10.97 -2.22 1.70
C ASP A 1051 -11.20 -0.71 1.61
N ALA A 1052 -12.05 -0.29 0.66
CA ALA A 1052 -12.73 0.99 0.73
C ALA A 1052 -13.80 1.05 1.83
N GLY A 1053 -13.65 0.28 2.93
CA GLY A 1053 -14.56 0.03 4.08
C GLY A 1053 -15.06 1.28 4.81
N ARG A 1054 -15.63 2.15 4.01
CA ARG A 1054 -15.70 3.59 4.16
C ARG A 1054 -16.79 4.11 3.19
N GLU A 1055 -16.97 3.56 2.00
CA GLU A 1055 -18.20 3.76 1.21
C GLU A 1055 -19.36 2.97 1.85
N ASP A 1056 -20.54 3.59 1.94
CA ASP A 1056 -21.67 3.06 2.72
C ASP A 1056 -22.26 1.75 2.15
N ASN A 1057 -22.03 1.47 0.86
CA ASN A 1057 -22.52 0.29 0.17
C ASN A 1057 -21.52 -0.89 0.13
N ALA A 1058 -20.35 -0.75 0.77
CA ALA A 1058 -19.29 -1.75 0.70
C ALA A 1058 -19.69 -3.11 1.32
N PRO A 1059 -19.33 -4.25 0.69
CA PRO A 1059 -19.57 -5.57 1.26
C PRO A 1059 -18.74 -5.83 2.52
N ARG A 1060 -19.26 -6.66 3.42
CA ARG A 1060 -18.50 -7.15 4.59
C ARG A 1060 -17.24 -7.89 4.13
N ILE A 1061 -16.16 -7.82 4.91
CA ILE A 1061 -14.83 -8.35 4.55
C ILE A 1061 -14.81 -9.81 4.08
N ASN A 1062 -15.70 -10.67 4.61
CA ASN A 1062 -15.79 -12.09 4.26
C ASN A 1062 -16.91 -12.42 3.24
N TRP A 1063 -17.50 -11.43 2.58
CA TRP A 1063 -18.64 -11.62 1.69
C TRP A 1063 -18.32 -12.58 0.54
N TRP A 1064 -17.17 -12.42 -0.12
CA TRP A 1064 -16.70 -13.24 -1.24
C TRP A 1064 -16.26 -14.66 -0.84
N MET A 1065 -15.90 -14.90 0.43
CA MET A 1065 -15.57 -16.24 0.91
C MET A 1065 -16.81 -17.13 1.09
N ASN A 1066 -17.93 -16.53 1.49
CA ASN A 1066 -19.12 -17.27 1.93
C ASN A 1066 -20.28 -17.20 0.94
N THR A 1067 -20.24 -16.26 0.00
CA THR A 1067 -21.25 -16.10 -1.04
C THR A 1067 -20.58 -16.45 -2.35
N PRO A 1068 -21.00 -17.51 -3.05
CA PRO A 1068 -20.46 -17.79 -4.37
C PRO A 1068 -20.80 -16.60 -5.28
N SER A 1069 -19.77 -15.91 -5.79
CA SER A 1069 -19.90 -14.96 -6.90
C SER A 1069 -20.08 -15.69 -8.24
N THR A 1070 -20.77 -16.84 -8.24
CA THR A 1070 -20.92 -17.81 -9.35
C THR A 1070 -21.55 -17.23 -10.62
N MET A 1071 -21.83 -15.92 -10.65
CA MET A 1071 -22.33 -15.20 -11.81
C MET A 1071 -21.27 -14.35 -12.52
N ALA A 1072 -20.16 -14.00 -11.86
CA ALA A 1072 -19.18 -13.07 -12.41
C ALA A 1072 -18.09 -13.76 -13.25
N THR A 1073 -17.72 -13.17 -14.38
CA THR A 1073 -16.56 -13.57 -15.19
C THR A 1073 -15.48 -12.49 -15.12
N GLY A 1074 -14.24 -12.88 -14.80
CA GLY A 1074 -13.12 -11.96 -14.82
C GLY A 1074 -12.82 -11.45 -16.22
N ILE A 1075 -12.38 -12.35 -17.11
CA ILE A 1075 -12.18 -12.04 -18.52
C ILE A 1075 -13.06 -12.95 -19.37
N ARG A 1076 -13.97 -12.38 -20.17
CA ARG A 1076 -14.81 -13.11 -21.11
C ARG A 1076 -14.33 -12.87 -22.54
N ILE A 1077 -14.06 -13.95 -23.26
CA ILE A 1077 -13.67 -13.95 -24.68
C ILE A 1077 -14.67 -14.81 -25.46
N HIS A 1078 -15.49 -14.20 -26.30
CA HIS A 1078 -16.51 -14.87 -27.11
C HIS A 1078 -16.42 -14.43 -28.58
N ASN A 1079 -16.40 -15.38 -29.51
CA ASN A 1079 -16.29 -15.13 -30.96
C ASN A 1079 -15.20 -14.10 -31.34
N THR A 1080 -14.08 -14.13 -30.62
CA THR A 1080 -13.05 -13.07 -30.63
C THR A 1080 -11.70 -13.66 -31.01
N SER A 1081 -10.88 -12.93 -31.76
CA SER A 1081 -9.54 -13.38 -32.16
C SER A 1081 -8.44 -12.36 -31.87
N HIS A 1082 -7.18 -12.80 -31.86
CA HIS A 1082 -5.98 -11.96 -31.69
C HIS A 1082 -5.91 -11.23 -30.33
N VAL A 1083 -6.14 -11.97 -29.23
CA VAL A 1083 -6.12 -11.41 -27.87
C VAL A 1083 -4.82 -11.77 -27.15
N ASN A 1084 -4.15 -10.77 -26.60
CA ASN A 1084 -2.99 -10.93 -25.73
C ASN A 1084 -3.36 -10.59 -24.30
N VAL A 1085 -3.20 -11.54 -23.39
CA VAL A 1085 -3.37 -11.34 -21.94
C VAL A 1085 -2.02 -11.50 -21.26
N PHE A 1086 -1.61 -10.53 -20.45
CA PHE A 1086 -0.29 -10.53 -19.81
C PHE A 1086 -0.39 -10.13 -18.34
N GLN A 1087 0.12 -10.97 -17.44
CA GLN A 1087 0.25 -10.68 -15.99
C GLN A 1087 -1.06 -10.25 -15.31
N SER A 1088 -2.18 -10.80 -15.79
CA SER A 1088 -3.54 -10.52 -15.31
C SER A 1088 -3.98 -11.48 -14.22
N PHE A 1089 -4.81 -11.00 -13.32
CA PHE A 1089 -5.28 -11.74 -12.16
C PHE A 1089 -6.78 -11.53 -11.93
N SER A 1090 -7.47 -12.61 -11.56
CA SER A 1090 -8.89 -12.61 -11.18
C SER A 1090 -9.08 -13.29 -9.82
N TYR A 1091 -9.89 -12.67 -8.96
CA TYR A 1091 -10.13 -13.16 -7.62
C TYR A 1091 -11.61 -13.24 -7.27
N GLY A 1092 -12.03 -14.38 -6.71
CA GLY A 1092 -13.36 -14.54 -6.14
C GLY A 1092 -14.46 -14.33 -7.17
N VAL A 1093 -14.36 -14.99 -8.33
CA VAL A 1093 -15.32 -14.93 -9.45
C VAL A 1093 -15.87 -16.31 -9.82
N GLY A 1094 -16.96 -16.39 -10.59
CA GLY A 1094 -17.42 -17.65 -11.18
C GLY A 1094 -16.38 -18.22 -12.16
N TYR A 1095 -15.98 -17.43 -13.15
CA TYR A 1095 -14.93 -17.80 -14.10
C TYR A 1095 -13.77 -16.81 -14.05
N GLY A 1096 -12.55 -17.29 -13.79
CA GLY A 1096 -11.36 -16.44 -13.85
C GLY A 1096 -11.16 -15.87 -15.25
N ILE A 1097 -11.10 -16.77 -16.23
CA ILE A 1097 -11.16 -16.47 -17.67
C ILE A 1097 -12.07 -17.49 -18.38
N GLY A 1098 -12.98 -17.00 -19.21
CA GLY A 1098 -13.91 -17.81 -20.00
C GLY A 1098 -13.72 -17.59 -21.49
N ILE A 1099 -13.36 -18.62 -22.24
CA ILE A 1099 -13.15 -18.57 -23.69
C ILE A 1099 -14.18 -19.47 -24.38
N SER A 1100 -14.93 -18.93 -25.34
CA SER A 1100 -16.03 -19.66 -25.98
C SER A 1100 -16.30 -19.21 -27.43
N GLY A 1101 -17.21 -19.90 -28.11
CA GLY A 1101 -17.56 -19.59 -29.50
C GLY A 1101 -16.43 -19.95 -30.47
N ASN A 1102 -16.28 -19.19 -31.55
CA ASN A 1102 -15.20 -19.39 -32.53
C ASN A 1102 -13.97 -18.52 -32.22
N SER A 1103 -13.54 -18.49 -30.94
CA SER A 1103 -12.45 -17.61 -30.51
C SER A 1103 -11.08 -18.25 -30.71
N SER A 1104 -10.16 -17.61 -31.46
CA SER A 1104 -8.86 -18.19 -31.84
C SER A 1104 -7.71 -17.20 -31.68
N ASP A 1105 -6.46 -17.66 -31.72
CA ASP A 1105 -5.26 -16.81 -31.61
C ASP A 1105 -5.22 -16.01 -30.30
N ILE A 1106 -5.33 -16.73 -29.19
CA ILE A 1106 -5.35 -16.17 -27.84
C ILE A 1106 -4.06 -16.57 -27.12
N GLN A 1107 -3.25 -15.58 -26.74
CA GLN A 1107 -2.00 -15.78 -26.04
C GLN A 1107 -2.12 -15.23 -24.61
N VAL A 1108 -1.98 -16.12 -23.62
CA VAL A 1108 -2.13 -15.79 -22.20
C VAL A 1108 -0.82 -16.07 -21.48
N TYR A 1109 -0.19 -15.03 -20.96
CA TYR A 1109 1.09 -15.08 -20.24
C TYR A 1109 0.88 -14.67 -18.79
N GLY A 1110 1.22 -15.57 -17.85
CA GLY A 1110 1.22 -15.23 -16.43
C GLY A 1110 -0.16 -14.98 -15.83
N PHE A 1111 -1.20 -15.63 -16.35
CA PHE A 1111 -2.55 -15.46 -15.82
C PHE A 1111 -2.71 -16.17 -14.49
N GLY A 1112 -3.39 -15.49 -13.56
CA GLY A 1112 -3.74 -16.04 -12.26
C GLY A 1112 -5.24 -15.99 -11.99
N ALA A 1113 -5.77 -17.06 -11.38
CA ALA A 1113 -7.13 -17.05 -10.84
C ALA A 1113 -7.13 -17.62 -9.43
N ASP A 1114 -7.57 -16.84 -8.45
CA ASP A 1114 -7.71 -17.26 -7.06
C ASP A 1114 -9.18 -17.29 -6.62
N ASN A 1115 -9.51 -18.35 -5.89
CA ASN A 1115 -10.86 -18.67 -5.42
C ASN A 1115 -11.98 -18.61 -6.49
N ALA A 1116 -11.65 -18.88 -7.76
CA ALA A 1116 -12.67 -18.96 -8.80
C ALA A 1116 -13.58 -20.20 -8.63
N GLU A 1117 -14.78 -20.23 -9.22
CA GLU A 1117 -15.49 -21.50 -9.40
C GLU A 1117 -14.73 -22.34 -10.41
N HIS A 1118 -14.54 -21.86 -11.64
CA HIS A 1118 -13.53 -22.38 -12.56
C HIS A 1118 -12.46 -21.32 -12.83
N GLY A 1119 -11.19 -21.66 -12.60
CA GLY A 1119 -10.08 -20.77 -12.92
C GLY A 1119 -10.05 -20.44 -14.42
N VAL A 1120 -10.17 -21.47 -15.24
CA VAL A 1120 -10.28 -21.39 -16.71
C VAL A 1120 -11.49 -22.21 -17.18
N GLU A 1121 -12.39 -21.57 -17.92
CA GLU A 1121 -13.56 -22.20 -18.58
C GLU A 1121 -13.41 -22.12 -20.10
N LEU A 1122 -13.50 -23.27 -20.77
CA LEU A 1122 -13.30 -23.37 -22.23
C LEU A 1122 -14.51 -24.02 -22.91
N GLY A 1123 -15.01 -23.40 -23.97
CA GLY A 1123 -16.06 -23.92 -24.84
C GLY A 1123 -15.85 -23.56 -26.31
N GLY A 1124 -16.70 -24.09 -27.21
CA GLY A 1124 -16.65 -23.74 -28.63
C GLY A 1124 -15.48 -24.37 -29.40
N SER A 1125 -15.15 -23.80 -30.56
CA SER A 1125 -14.32 -24.44 -31.61
C SER A 1125 -12.98 -23.76 -31.89
N GLY A 1126 -12.57 -22.85 -31.00
CA GLY A 1126 -11.34 -22.06 -31.11
C GLY A 1126 -10.04 -22.85 -31.22
N THR A 1127 -9.03 -22.31 -31.89
CA THR A 1127 -7.68 -22.90 -31.95
C THR A 1127 -6.58 -21.87 -31.67
N ASN A 1128 -5.34 -22.33 -31.49
CA ASN A 1128 -4.19 -21.49 -31.12
C ASN A 1128 -4.43 -20.69 -29.83
N ILE A 1129 -4.94 -21.40 -28.80
CA ILE A 1129 -5.15 -20.86 -27.46
C ILE A 1129 -4.01 -21.38 -26.58
N ASN A 1130 -3.09 -20.50 -26.18
CA ASN A 1130 -1.93 -20.87 -25.38
C ASN A 1130 -1.93 -20.14 -24.03
N PHE A 1131 -1.68 -20.89 -22.98
CA PHE A 1131 -1.50 -20.43 -21.61
C PHE A 1131 -0.08 -20.74 -21.17
N ILE A 1132 0.64 -19.74 -20.69
CA ILE A 1132 2.05 -19.83 -20.30
C ILE A 1132 2.18 -19.31 -18.88
N ASN A 1133 2.83 -20.08 -17.99
CA ASN A 1133 3.05 -19.71 -16.58
C ASN A 1133 1.74 -19.41 -15.83
N THR A 1134 0.78 -20.33 -15.90
CA THR A 1134 -0.56 -20.13 -15.31
C THR A 1134 -0.58 -20.57 -13.85
N GLN A 1135 -1.26 -19.81 -13.01
CA GLN A 1135 -1.40 -20.10 -11.57
C GLN A 1135 -2.89 -20.17 -11.21
N LEU A 1136 -3.36 -21.27 -10.60
CA LEU A 1136 -4.79 -21.51 -10.42
C LEU A 1136 -5.12 -22.03 -9.01
N THR A 1137 -5.98 -21.30 -8.31
CA THR A 1137 -6.45 -21.69 -6.98
C THR A 1137 -7.97 -21.70 -6.92
N ALA A 1138 -8.53 -22.77 -6.36
CA ALA A 1138 -9.97 -22.89 -6.16
C ALA A 1138 -10.28 -23.42 -4.76
N ILE A 1139 -10.55 -22.51 -3.83
CA ILE A 1139 -10.72 -22.81 -2.40
C ILE A 1139 -12.14 -23.33 -2.11
N GLY A 1140 -12.27 -24.42 -1.37
CA GLY A 1140 -13.55 -24.96 -0.90
C GLY A 1140 -14.00 -26.25 -1.60
N GLY A 1141 -15.29 -26.57 -1.53
CA GLY A 1141 -15.92 -27.74 -2.16
C GLY A 1141 -16.90 -27.37 -3.27
N GLY A 1142 -17.70 -28.33 -3.75
CA GLY A 1142 -18.69 -28.11 -4.83
C GLY A 1142 -18.13 -28.42 -6.22
N ASN A 1143 -18.52 -27.67 -7.26
CA ASN A 1143 -18.04 -27.89 -8.64
C ASN A 1143 -16.74 -27.13 -8.97
N LYS A 1144 -15.99 -26.65 -7.98
CA LYS A 1144 -14.77 -25.87 -8.21
C LYS A 1144 -13.71 -26.64 -9.00
N ARG A 1145 -13.11 -26.01 -10.02
CA ARG A 1145 -12.08 -26.59 -10.92
C ARG A 1145 -10.97 -25.59 -11.23
N TYR A 1146 -9.76 -26.10 -11.51
CA TYR A 1146 -8.71 -25.26 -12.08
C TYR A 1146 -8.99 -24.97 -13.55
N ILE A 1147 -9.08 -26.04 -14.36
CA ILE A 1147 -9.35 -25.99 -15.79
C ILE A 1147 -10.58 -26.86 -16.06
N ASN A 1148 -11.57 -26.29 -16.73
CA ASN A 1148 -12.76 -27.00 -17.17
C ASN A 1148 -13.01 -26.77 -18.66
N THR A 1149 -13.26 -27.85 -19.41
CA THR A 1149 -13.82 -27.75 -20.76
C THR A 1149 -15.29 -28.13 -20.74
N ALA A 1150 -16.15 -27.32 -21.36
CA ALA A 1150 -17.55 -27.64 -21.57
C ALA A 1150 -17.70 -28.79 -22.57
N HIS A 1151 -18.85 -29.48 -22.55
CA HIS A 1151 -19.18 -30.51 -23.56
C HIS A 1151 -19.17 -29.99 -25.01
N THR A 1152 -19.32 -28.67 -25.18
CA THR A 1152 -19.29 -27.98 -26.47
C THR A 1152 -17.88 -27.63 -26.93
N PHE A 1153 -16.84 -27.91 -26.14
CA PHE A 1153 -15.46 -27.62 -26.52
C PHE A 1153 -14.96 -28.62 -27.57
N THR A 1154 -14.75 -28.15 -28.79
CA THR A 1154 -14.18 -28.88 -29.92
C THR A 1154 -12.83 -28.29 -30.37
N GLY A 1155 -12.29 -27.34 -29.60
CA GLY A 1155 -11.09 -26.57 -29.92
C GLY A 1155 -9.77 -27.27 -29.57
N ASP A 1156 -8.68 -26.50 -29.65
CA ASP A 1156 -7.32 -26.90 -29.24
C ASP A 1156 -6.73 -25.87 -28.26
N VAL A 1157 -6.34 -26.32 -27.07
CA VAL A 1157 -5.73 -25.48 -26.03
C VAL A 1157 -4.45 -26.11 -25.47
N LYS A 1158 -3.45 -25.27 -25.20
CA LYS A 1158 -2.16 -25.70 -24.65
C LYS A 1158 -1.79 -24.89 -23.41
N PHE A 1159 -1.39 -25.60 -22.37
CA PHE A 1159 -0.87 -25.02 -21.14
C PHE A 1159 0.59 -25.43 -20.97
N PHE A 1160 1.44 -24.43 -20.81
CA PHE A 1160 2.86 -24.55 -20.53
C PHE A 1160 3.09 -23.98 -19.14
N ASN A 1161 3.64 -24.78 -18.22
CA ASN A 1161 3.88 -24.39 -16.84
C ASN A 1161 2.60 -23.94 -16.12
N THR A 1162 1.91 -24.87 -15.48
CA THR A 1162 0.72 -24.57 -14.68
C THR A 1162 0.92 -25.07 -13.26
N ILE A 1163 0.82 -24.17 -12.29
CA ILE A 1163 0.77 -24.53 -10.86
C ILE A 1163 -0.64 -24.33 -10.31
N ALA A 1164 -1.13 -25.29 -9.54
CA ALA A 1164 -2.50 -25.29 -9.07
C ALA A 1164 -2.64 -25.86 -7.65
N TRP A 1165 -3.55 -25.30 -6.84
CA TRP A 1165 -3.78 -25.79 -5.47
C TRP A 1165 -5.18 -25.49 -4.88
N ALA A 1166 -5.49 -26.22 -3.80
CA ALA A 1166 -6.75 -26.16 -3.02
C ALA A 1166 -8.02 -26.76 -3.66
N ALA A 1167 -8.10 -27.02 -4.97
CA ALA A 1167 -9.33 -27.55 -5.56
C ALA A 1167 -9.61 -29.01 -5.18
N GLN A 1168 -10.80 -29.24 -4.62
CA GLN A 1168 -11.28 -30.58 -4.26
C GLN A 1168 -11.43 -31.52 -5.46
N ASN A 1169 -11.72 -31.00 -6.65
CA ASN A 1169 -12.01 -31.82 -7.83
C ASN A 1169 -11.04 -31.60 -9.00
N GLY A 1170 -9.94 -30.90 -8.80
CA GLY A 1170 -8.89 -30.73 -9.81
C GLY A 1170 -9.40 -30.14 -11.14
N SER A 1171 -8.94 -30.69 -12.26
CA SER A 1171 -9.31 -30.29 -13.63
C SER A 1171 -10.19 -31.34 -14.32
N GLN A 1172 -11.08 -30.92 -15.22
CA GLN A 1172 -12.00 -31.82 -15.94
C GLN A 1172 -12.21 -31.43 -17.40
N PHE A 1173 -12.15 -32.42 -18.30
CA PHE A 1173 -12.23 -32.22 -19.74
C PHE A 1173 -13.41 -32.99 -20.34
N ASN A 1174 -14.47 -32.28 -20.75
CA ASN A 1174 -15.77 -32.87 -21.09
C ASN A 1174 -16.12 -32.86 -22.59
N GLY A 1175 -15.51 -32.00 -23.39
CA GLY A 1175 -15.77 -31.85 -24.83
C GLY A 1175 -14.80 -32.65 -25.71
N PRO A 1176 -15.11 -32.87 -26.99
CA PRO A 1176 -14.27 -33.64 -27.93
C PRO A 1176 -12.99 -32.91 -28.41
N GLY A 1177 -12.70 -31.71 -27.91
CA GLY A 1177 -11.50 -30.95 -28.24
C GLY A 1177 -10.20 -31.56 -27.68
N SER A 1178 -9.09 -30.85 -27.89
CA SER A 1178 -7.75 -31.26 -27.46
C SER A 1178 -7.23 -30.36 -26.34
N VAL A 1179 -6.71 -30.98 -25.27
CA VAL A 1179 -6.07 -30.28 -24.15
C VAL A 1179 -4.65 -30.80 -23.97
N THR A 1180 -3.69 -29.89 -24.03
CA THR A 1180 -2.28 -30.18 -23.72
C THR A 1180 -1.89 -29.54 -22.39
N LEU A 1181 -1.33 -30.34 -21.49
CA LEU A 1181 -0.72 -29.90 -20.23
C LEU A 1181 0.75 -30.32 -20.23
N GLN A 1182 1.67 -29.35 -20.32
CA GLN A 1182 3.10 -29.55 -20.14
C GLN A 1182 3.55 -28.85 -18.85
N GLN A 1183 4.21 -29.61 -17.96
CA GLN A 1183 4.64 -29.13 -16.64
C GLN A 1183 3.45 -28.61 -15.82
N TYR A 1184 2.52 -29.50 -15.50
CA TYR A 1184 1.39 -29.24 -14.60
C TYR A 1184 1.69 -29.69 -13.18
N HIS A 1185 1.34 -28.90 -12.18
CA HIS A 1185 1.54 -29.21 -10.76
C HIS A 1185 0.26 -28.98 -9.97
N ASP A 1186 -0.12 -29.95 -9.13
CA ASP A 1186 -1.32 -29.86 -8.29
C ASP A 1186 -1.09 -30.42 -6.89
N THR A 1187 -1.20 -29.55 -5.87
CA THR A 1187 -0.81 -29.87 -4.48
C THR A 1187 -1.93 -30.36 -3.56
N TYR A 1188 -3.21 -30.28 -3.91
CA TYR A 1188 -4.31 -30.58 -2.95
C TYR A 1188 -4.66 -32.07 -2.76
N SER A 1189 -4.66 -32.60 -1.53
CA SER A 1189 -4.66 -34.05 -1.22
C SER A 1189 -6.02 -34.72 -0.94
N GLY A 1190 -7.13 -34.01 -1.04
CA GLY A 1190 -8.41 -34.47 -0.46
C GLY A 1190 -9.30 -35.39 -1.30
N ASN A 1191 -9.00 -35.66 -2.59
CA ASN A 1191 -9.86 -36.49 -3.46
C ASN A 1191 -9.04 -37.20 -4.57
N PRO A 1192 -9.34 -38.48 -4.89
CA PRO A 1192 -8.79 -39.13 -6.09
C PRO A 1192 -9.20 -38.42 -7.39
N TYR A 1193 -8.30 -38.52 -8.39
CA TYR A 1193 -8.39 -37.97 -9.75
C TYR A 1193 -8.28 -36.44 -9.83
N ARG A 1194 -7.02 -35.97 -9.89
CA ARG A 1194 -6.62 -34.56 -10.09
C ARG A 1194 -6.91 -34.08 -11.52
N ILE A 1195 -6.83 -34.99 -12.50
CA ILE A 1195 -7.23 -34.76 -13.88
C ILE A 1195 -8.30 -35.78 -14.24
N ARG A 1196 -9.45 -35.30 -14.73
CA ARG A 1196 -10.54 -36.13 -15.25
C ARG A 1196 -10.71 -35.91 -16.75
N HIS A 1197 -10.20 -36.83 -17.53
CA HIS A 1197 -10.33 -36.84 -18.98
C HIS A 1197 -11.58 -37.63 -19.37
N ILE A 1198 -12.68 -36.91 -19.63
CA ILE A 1198 -13.99 -37.52 -19.92
C ILE A 1198 -14.19 -37.70 -21.42
N SER A 1199 -13.81 -36.72 -22.25
CA SER A 1199 -13.87 -36.81 -23.71
C SER A 1199 -12.74 -36.04 -24.38
N GLY A 1200 -12.55 -36.29 -25.68
CA GLY A 1200 -11.54 -35.61 -26.49
C GLY A 1200 -10.15 -36.21 -26.37
N LYS A 1201 -9.14 -35.35 -26.54
CA LYS A 1201 -7.72 -35.71 -26.52
C LYS A 1201 -7.00 -35.04 -25.37
N LEU A 1202 -6.21 -35.83 -24.64
CA LEU A 1202 -5.34 -35.34 -23.58
C LEU A 1202 -3.87 -35.62 -23.89
N TRP A 1203 -3.05 -34.59 -23.81
CA TRP A 1203 -1.59 -34.70 -23.78
C TRP A 1203 -1.07 -34.21 -22.42
N LEU A 1204 -0.40 -35.08 -21.65
CA LEU A 1204 0.10 -34.77 -20.32
C LEU A 1204 1.60 -35.11 -20.20
N ASP A 1205 2.41 -34.08 -20.01
CA ASP A 1205 3.88 -34.14 -20.05
C ASP A 1205 4.50 -33.50 -18.79
N SER A 1206 5.58 -34.09 -18.27
CA SER A 1206 6.51 -33.45 -17.32
C SER A 1206 5.87 -32.87 -16.06
N SER A 1207 4.73 -33.44 -15.64
CA SER A 1207 3.87 -32.94 -14.57
C SER A 1207 4.16 -33.63 -13.23
N VAL A 1208 3.90 -32.93 -12.13
CA VAL A 1208 4.26 -33.35 -10.77
C VAL A 1208 3.04 -33.38 -9.87
N PHE A 1209 2.76 -34.55 -9.28
CA PHE A 1209 1.63 -34.78 -8.37
C PHE A 1209 2.13 -35.32 -7.01
N PRO A 1210 2.32 -34.46 -6.00
CA PRO A 1210 2.94 -34.81 -4.71
C PRO A 1210 2.06 -35.69 -3.77
N GLN A 1211 1.15 -36.53 -4.28
CA GLN A 1211 0.13 -37.22 -3.47
C GLN A 1211 -0.08 -38.70 -3.79
N VAL A 1212 -0.76 -39.41 -2.88
CA VAL A 1212 -1.00 -40.87 -2.89
C VAL A 1212 -2.45 -41.25 -3.27
N SER A 1213 -2.75 -41.44 -4.55
CA SER A 1213 -3.98 -42.09 -5.11
C SER A 1213 -3.95 -42.03 -6.64
N ASP A 1214 -4.91 -42.65 -7.35
CA ASP A 1214 -5.10 -42.44 -8.80
C ASP A 1214 -5.21 -40.94 -9.14
N GLN A 1215 -4.18 -40.35 -9.78
CA GLN A 1215 -4.14 -38.91 -10.06
C GLN A 1215 -4.82 -38.56 -11.38
N VAL A 1216 -4.83 -39.47 -12.35
CA VAL A 1216 -5.46 -39.25 -13.66
C VAL A 1216 -6.56 -40.28 -13.89
N TYR A 1217 -7.76 -39.83 -14.23
CA TYR A 1217 -8.88 -40.66 -14.66
C TYR A 1217 -9.13 -40.48 -16.16
N ILE A 1218 -9.16 -41.58 -16.91
CA ILE A 1218 -9.49 -41.63 -18.33
C ILE A 1218 -10.76 -42.45 -18.49
N SER A 1219 -11.83 -41.81 -18.98
CA SER A 1219 -13.12 -42.46 -19.17
C SER A 1219 -13.24 -43.18 -20.52
N LEU A 1220 -14.25 -44.05 -20.68
CA LEU A 1220 -14.62 -44.67 -21.96
C LEU A 1220 -15.02 -43.67 -23.07
N GLY A 1221 -15.33 -42.42 -22.71
CA GLY A 1221 -15.68 -41.35 -23.66
C GLY A 1221 -14.50 -40.59 -24.23
N ALA A 1222 -13.27 -40.85 -23.74
CA ALA A 1222 -12.03 -40.28 -24.25
C ALA A 1222 -11.72 -40.84 -25.66
N GLU A 1223 -11.22 -39.98 -26.55
CA GLU A 1223 -10.75 -40.41 -27.88
C GLU A 1223 -9.31 -40.91 -27.79
N ASP A 1224 -8.42 -40.14 -27.14
CA ASP A 1224 -7.00 -40.46 -27.03
C ASP A 1224 -6.36 -39.81 -25.81
N ALA A 1225 -5.36 -40.46 -25.22
CA ALA A 1225 -4.58 -39.91 -24.12
C ALA A 1225 -3.12 -40.34 -24.24
N ALA A 1226 -2.22 -39.36 -24.22
CA ALA A 1226 -0.79 -39.57 -24.17
C ALA A 1226 -0.24 -38.98 -22.87
N ILE A 1227 0.34 -39.86 -22.04
CA ILE A 1227 0.79 -39.52 -20.68
C ILE A 1227 2.22 -40.01 -20.53
N PHE A 1228 3.16 -39.09 -20.32
CA PHE A 1228 4.59 -39.40 -20.29
C PHE A 1228 5.40 -38.44 -19.41
N ALA A 1229 6.52 -38.95 -18.87
CA ALA A 1229 7.47 -38.20 -18.06
C ALA A 1229 6.90 -37.49 -16.81
N ASN A 1230 5.80 -38.02 -16.26
CA ASN A 1230 5.14 -37.45 -15.09
C ASN A 1230 5.59 -38.14 -13.80
N VAL A 1231 5.63 -37.40 -12.70
CA VAL A 1231 6.03 -37.91 -11.37
C VAL A 1231 4.86 -37.82 -10.41
N GLY A 1232 4.65 -38.92 -9.67
CA GLY A 1232 3.73 -38.97 -8.53
C GLY A 1232 4.42 -39.55 -7.29
N VAL A 1233 3.87 -39.32 -6.09
CA VAL A 1233 4.40 -39.96 -4.86
C VAL A 1233 4.21 -41.47 -4.96
N ASN A 1234 5.33 -42.19 -5.07
CA ASN A 1234 5.42 -43.63 -5.40
C ASN A 1234 5.08 -44.01 -6.86
N GLY A 1235 5.24 -43.07 -7.79
CA GLY A 1235 4.91 -43.21 -9.22
C GLY A 1235 3.54 -42.62 -9.57
N LEU A 1236 3.36 -42.21 -10.82
CA LEU A 1236 2.06 -41.75 -11.30
C LEU A 1236 1.08 -42.93 -11.37
N GLN A 1237 -0.13 -42.76 -10.87
CA GLN A 1237 -1.24 -43.71 -10.93
C GLN A 1237 -2.29 -43.19 -11.91
N VAL A 1238 -2.66 -44.03 -12.88
CA VAL A 1238 -3.63 -43.69 -13.93
C VAL A 1238 -4.74 -44.73 -13.91
N HIS A 1239 -5.95 -44.28 -13.57
CA HIS A 1239 -7.15 -45.08 -13.72
C HIS A 1239 -7.69 -44.92 -15.13
N ASN A 1240 -7.82 -46.03 -15.85
CA ASN A 1240 -8.02 -45.99 -17.28
C ASN A 1240 -9.06 -47.02 -17.71
N ASP A 1241 -10.28 -46.51 -17.94
CA ASP A 1241 -11.40 -47.31 -18.43
C ASP A 1241 -11.31 -47.54 -19.96
N LEU A 1242 -10.55 -46.72 -20.70
CA LEU A 1242 -10.49 -46.73 -22.16
C LEU A 1242 -9.76 -47.96 -22.75
N GLY A 1243 -8.74 -48.49 -22.08
CA GLY A 1243 -7.93 -49.62 -22.58
C GLY A 1243 -6.43 -49.34 -22.55
N ASP A 1244 -5.69 -49.57 -23.64
CA ASP A 1244 -4.24 -49.27 -23.72
C ASP A 1244 -4.01 -47.95 -24.52
N PRO A 1245 -4.19 -46.76 -23.90
CA PRO A 1245 -3.67 -45.51 -24.42
C PRO A 1245 -2.14 -45.54 -24.42
N ASP A 1246 -1.51 -44.64 -25.17
CA ASP A 1246 -0.07 -44.45 -25.20
C ASP A 1246 0.43 -43.87 -23.85
N VAL A 1247 0.51 -44.74 -22.85
CA VAL A 1247 0.86 -44.44 -21.45
C VAL A 1247 2.27 -44.96 -21.18
N TRP A 1248 3.25 -44.05 -21.04
CA TRP A 1248 4.68 -44.40 -21.10
C TRP A 1248 5.52 -43.75 -19.98
N MET A 1249 6.28 -44.57 -19.24
CA MET A 1249 7.32 -44.21 -18.25
C MET A 1249 6.86 -43.52 -16.95
N ASN A 1250 7.39 -44.01 -15.82
CA ASN A 1250 7.10 -43.56 -14.44
C ASN A 1250 5.63 -43.67 -13.99
N ILE A 1251 4.97 -44.71 -14.49
CA ILE A 1251 3.59 -45.05 -14.17
C ILE A 1251 3.58 -46.43 -13.50
N ARG A 1252 3.01 -46.52 -12.29
CA ARG A 1252 2.60 -47.82 -11.74
C ARG A 1252 1.17 -48.07 -12.21
N LYS A 1253 1.02 -49.01 -13.17
CA LYS A 1253 -0.28 -49.55 -13.59
C LYS A 1253 -0.96 -50.27 -12.43
#